data_AF-A0A926AJW9-F1
#
_entry.id   AF-A0A926AJW9-F1
#
_cell.length_a   1.000
_cell.length_b   1.000
_cell.length_c   1.000
_cell.angle_alpha   90.00
_cell.angle_beta   90.00
_cell.angle_gamma   90.00
#
_symmetry.space_group_name_H-M   'P 1'
#
loop_
_entity.id
_entity.type
_entity.pdbx_description
1 polymer ?
#
loop_
_entity_poly.entity_id
_entity_poly.type
_entity_poly.pdbx_seq_one_letter_code
_entity_poly.pdbx_strand_id
1 'polypeptide(L)'
;MVDPSGKPVTLRGCNLGNWLAIETWMLGGTITGKDQGHLTDILRQRFGDGPGYALLETYREHYITARDFELVKSFGFNIVRVPFDYRLLQDETAPFAMRPDAFKWIDRALDLAEQAGVYVIVDMHGVPAGQSNQHHTGRENQTPEIWDDPAAQQRFIDLWIMIATRYKDRSVIAAYDLVNEPYADYKTDITSTLRPLMFKTFEAVRATGDKHVMFFPGALGRGVTFYGDVRAKGYDQFAFTDHYYPGLFGSPSTLASHAHVMQRDFPAAQRYLDAQRAPMLAGEFNVVLDRTGGELMMRKYYDEFARRGWMATMWSYKMLKRDAGVQGDNWYMVTNGEPLPAVDINTDSRETIEAYFKSLSTIPLVADEPLRIALTSPTAPPLELPAPIDLPKSAPTAQSANGWTGVAVGDAGGGLESKEGRLTVIASGSDVFGSGDNFYFVQRAAASNQKQLMTAQVDGLLESGAYAKAGVMIRFGKPGDKSYASAPCVMVNVFPDGGVALLSRASAGAAATETKRYPGPLPRRIGLIRDGARIIGLAGDDAGNWINLGEVDVSSLANQPAQFGFATTSQQSGGFTRAEFSKVELTTVDPAKLKLEDKFQSAKHAAAETSVSWNSWGSIKLGSKEKGDFNFTGGGDSGVWQDVTVKPGEAYRFSIAVTRDGAAVKDSGAVELRLEATLAGKQVAIASRDFDLDKLEGDGGASVLSIQGRAAIETLRPLIRVVPKAEHGRNLSLRFDNVSLTSGGATVSMQRASASGVEDEMAVPRDAIARRDLTYASRERNNELKLDLFLPPGDGPFPLVTWIHGCGWHLGDRASWTHMNFALRSGFAVANIDCRLSQVAPWPAQIDDCGAALDWLTANASTYQLDANRIAAAGESAGGHLAAMLAIRNTSAGSRGKIRAVIDLASPTDLASLHSQRPNLTHAIDQLLGGPIAAKTATAKEASPIAHVSSSFPPILILHGAKDPLVPISQSNAFAEALKKAGANVELLTLDAGHGGAEFWTEPMRAKLIAFLHRTLPNEQKSP
;
A
#
# COMPACT_ATOMS: atom_id res chain seq x y z
N MET A 1 -7.25 30.63 24.64
CA MET A 1 -5.98 31.39 24.48
C MET A 1 -6.34 32.85 24.41
N VAL A 2 -5.58 33.72 25.07
CA VAL A 2 -5.72 35.17 24.96
C VAL A 2 -4.39 35.77 24.54
N ASP A 3 -4.42 36.86 23.79
CA ASP A 3 -3.22 37.64 23.49
C ASP A 3 -2.69 38.35 24.76
N PRO A 4 -1.52 39.01 24.70
CA PRO A 4 -0.98 39.76 25.84
C PRO A 4 -1.88 40.89 26.37
N SER A 5 -2.89 41.31 25.61
CA SER A 5 -3.91 42.28 26.05
C SER A 5 -5.12 41.65 26.74
N GLY A 6 -5.16 40.31 26.82
CA GLY A 6 -6.25 39.55 27.42
C GLY A 6 -7.41 39.26 26.46
N LYS A 7 -7.27 39.56 25.17
CA LYS A 7 -8.33 39.32 24.17
C LYS A 7 -8.29 37.87 23.67
N PRO A 8 -9.43 37.17 23.57
CA PRO A 8 -9.47 35.83 22.97
C PRO A 8 -8.91 35.82 21.55
N VAL A 9 -8.04 34.85 21.27
CA VAL A 9 -7.49 34.61 19.93
C VAL A 9 -7.93 33.23 19.45
N THR A 10 -8.51 33.19 18.25
CA THR A 10 -8.74 31.95 17.51
C THR A 10 -7.50 31.64 16.70
N LEU A 11 -6.85 30.51 17.00
CA LEU A 11 -5.61 30.11 16.33
C LEU A 11 -5.92 29.14 15.20
N ARG A 12 -5.63 29.57 13.97
CA ARG A 12 -5.85 28.83 12.72
C ARG A 12 -4.57 28.86 11.92
N GLY A 13 -4.09 27.70 11.51
CA GLY A 13 -2.74 27.58 10.97
C GLY A 13 -2.51 26.36 10.10
N CYS A 14 -1.25 26.11 9.82
CA CYS A 14 -0.80 24.93 9.09
C CYS A 14 0.46 24.34 9.71
N ASN A 15 0.79 23.12 9.32
CA ASN A 15 2.04 22.48 9.68
C ASN A 15 3.13 22.85 8.66
N LEU A 16 4.29 23.28 9.15
CA LEU A 16 5.52 23.39 8.34
C LEU A 16 6.20 22.02 8.24
N GLY A 17 5.45 21.05 7.71
CA GLY A 17 5.93 19.69 7.50
C GLY A 17 7.07 19.64 6.49
N ASN A 18 7.83 18.55 6.54
CA ASN A 18 9.02 18.32 5.71
C ASN A 18 10.12 19.39 5.84
N TRP A 19 10.22 20.07 6.98
CA TRP A 19 11.28 21.07 7.23
C TRP A 19 12.29 20.61 8.28
N LEU A 20 11.92 20.68 9.55
CA LEU A 20 12.79 20.28 10.66
C LEU A 20 12.62 18.79 11.02
N ALA A 21 11.49 18.20 10.62
CA ALA A 21 11.30 16.78 10.42
C ALA A 21 11.01 16.54 8.92
N ILE A 22 11.82 15.72 8.26
CA ILE A 22 11.81 15.48 6.82
C ILE A 22 11.00 14.22 6.52
N GLU A 23 10.03 14.35 5.63
CA GLU A 23 9.23 13.27 5.09
C GLU A 23 9.38 13.25 3.58
N THR A 24 10.19 12.32 3.07
CA THR A 24 10.63 12.31 1.67
C THR A 24 9.49 12.22 0.66
N TRP A 25 8.33 11.66 1.04
CA TRP A 25 7.15 11.63 0.18
C TRP A 25 6.61 13.03 -0.16
N MET A 26 6.81 14.04 0.71
CA MET A 26 6.41 15.44 0.48
C MET A 26 7.29 16.17 -0.55
N LEU A 27 8.30 15.48 -1.09
CA LEU A 27 9.08 15.88 -2.25
C LEU A 27 8.62 15.19 -3.54
N GLY A 28 7.51 14.44 -3.53
CA GLY A 28 6.78 14.04 -4.73
C GLY A 28 7.62 13.34 -5.79
N GLY A 29 8.60 12.53 -5.34
CA GLY A 29 9.52 11.79 -6.22
C GLY A 29 10.67 12.61 -6.80
N THR A 30 10.95 13.82 -6.32
CA THR A 30 12.15 14.59 -6.71
C THR A 30 13.41 14.10 -6.00
N ILE A 31 13.28 13.39 -4.88
CA ILE A 31 14.37 12.76 -4.13
C ILE A 31 14.05 11.28 -3.91
N THR A 32 15.05 10.42 -4.10
CA THR A 32 15.02 9.01 -3.73
C THR A 32 15.26 8.86 -2.22
N GLY A 33 14.56 7.96 -1.52
CA GLY A 33 14.76 7.75 -0.08
C GLY A 33 13.47 7.54 0.68
N LYS A 34 13.52 6.69 1.71
CA LYS A 34 12.32 6.19 2.40
C LYS A 34 11.83 7.08 3.54
N ASP A 35 12.77 7.63 4.31
CA ASP A 35 12.53 8.50 5.46
C ASP A 35 13.74 9.43 5.68
N GLN A 36 13.67 10.29 6.70
CA GLN A 36 14.78 11.18 7.07
C GLN A 36 16.06 10.41 7.44
N GLY A 37 15.93 9.32 8.19
CA GLY A 37 17.07 8.51 8.65
C GLY A 37 17.85 7.92 7.48
N HIS A 38 17.16 7.38 6.49
CA HIS A 38 17.71 6.82 5.27
C HIS A 38 18.35 7.91 4.40
N LEU A 39 17.67 9.06 4.23
CA LEU A 39 18.26 10.22 3.55
C LEU A 39 19.57 10.64 4.23
N THR A 40 19.57 10.71 5.56
CA THR A 40 20.76 11.08 6.35
C THR A 40 21.89 10.06 6.17
N ASP A 41 21.58 8.77 6.26
CA ASP A 41 22.56 7.70 6.11
C ASP A 41 23.22 7.72 4.72
N ILE A 42 22.44 7.87 3.65
CA ILE A 42 22.97 7.93 2.28
C ILE A 42 23.94 9.11 2.14
N LEU A 43 23.53 10.31 2.55
CA LEU A 43 24.36 11.50 2.39
C LEU A 43 25.67 11.40 3.19
N ARG A 44 25.61 10.86 4.42
CA ARG A 44 26.79 10.63 5.26
C ARG A 44 27.70 9.55 4.68
N GLN A 45 27.15 8.43 4.21
CA GLN A 45 27.95 7.35 3.61
C GLN A 45 28.64 7.79 2.32
N ARG A 46 27.98 8.60 1.49
CA ARG A 46 28.54 9.06 0.21
C ARG A 46 29.57 10.17 0.35
N PHE A 47 29.36 11.11 1.26
CA PHE A 47 30.15 12.35 1.32
C PHE A 47 30.93 12.53 2.64
N GLY A 48 30.77 11.61 3.59
CA GLY A 48 31.28 11.72 4.95
C GLY A 48 30.35 12.52 5.86
N ASP A 49 30.53 12.40 7.18
CA ASP A 49 29.64 13.01 8.17
C ASP A 49 29.53 14.53 8.01
N GLY A 50 30.65 15.26 7.95
CA GLY A 50 30.66 16.72 7.82
C GLY A 50 29.90 17.21 6.56
N PRO A 51 30.32 16.79 5.36
CA PRO A 51 29.63 17.13 4.11
C PRO A 51 28.18 16.65 4.02
N GLY A 52 27.88 15.44 4.48
CA GLY A 52 26.54 14.87 4.46
C GLY A 52 25.57 15.67 5.33
N TYR A 53 25.96 16.02 6.56
CA TYR A 53 25.18 16.91 7.41
C TYR A 53 25.04 18.32 6.80
N ALA A 54 26.10 18.87 6.20
CA ALA A 54 26.04 20.19 5.56
C ALA A 54 25.01 20.26 4.42
N LEU A 55 24.76 19.17 3.69
CA LEU A 55 23.69 19.10 2.69
C LEU A 55 22.30 19.19 3.34
N LEU A 56 22.05 18.49 4.44
CA LEU A 56 20.78 18.60 5.18
C LEU A 56 20.59 20.00 5.79
N GLU A 57 21.68 20.65 6.22
CA GLU A 57 21.65 22.05 6.65
C GLU A 57 21.28 22.99 5.50
N THR A 58 21.83 22.75 4.31
CA THR A 58 21.47 23.48 3.09
C THR A 58 19.99 23.29 2.75
N TYR A 59 19.47 22.06 2.84
CA TYR A 59 18.05 21.80 2.65
C TYR A 59 17.19 22.64 3.61
N ARG A 60 17.49 22.61 4.91
CA ARG A 60 16.71 23.36 5.92
C ARG A 60 16.81 24.88 5.73
N GLU A 61 17.94 25.37 5.26
CA GLU A 61 18.14 26.80 5.00
C GLU A 61 17.23 27.33 3.89
N HIS A 62 16.99 26.49 2.89
CA HIS A 62 16.35 26.87 1.63
C HIS A 62 14.93 26.31 1.46
N TYR A 63 14.52 25.30 2.24
CA TYR A 63 13.17 24.77 2.16
C TYR A 63 12.16 25.78 2.70
N ILE A 64 12.27 26.25 3.94
CA ILE A 64 11.39 27.31 4.49
C ILE A 64 12.18 28.61 4.68
N THR A 65 11.61 29.70 4.18
CA THR A 65 12.17 31.06 4.21
C THR A 65 11.11 32.09 4.60
N ALA A 66 11.47 33.37 4.70
CA ALA A 66 10.51 34.43 5.00
C ALA A 66 9.32 34.49 4.02
N ARG A 67 9.52 34.13 2.74
CA ARG A 67 8.44 34.12 1.72
C ARG A 67 7.33 33.12 2.06
N ASP A 68 7.68 32.05 2.76
CA ASP A 68 6.74 30.99 3.13
C ASP A 68 5.78 31.48 4.21
N PHE A 69 6.26 32.28 5.18
CA PHE A 69 5.40 32.88 6.20
C PHE A 69 4.43 33.93 5.62
N GLU A 70 4.85 34.67 4.58
CA GLU A 70 3.93 35.56 3.86
C GLU A 70 2.84 34.77 3.12
N LEU A 71 3.18 33.63 2.51
CA LEU A 71 2.19 32.73 1.93
C LEU A 71 1.25 32.16 2.98
N VAL A 72 1.74 31.68 4.14
CA VAL A 72 0.90 31.21 5.24
C VAL A 72 -0.11 32.29 5.65
N LYS A 73 0.33 33.53 5.86
CA LYS A 73 -0.56 34.66 6.19
C LYS A 73 -1.59 34.94 5.10
N SER A 74 -1.27 34.71 3.84
CA SER A 74 -2.20 34.93 2.72
C SER A 74 -3.42 34.00 2.75
N PHE A 75 -3.38 32.91 3.51
CA PHE A 75 -4.53 32.03 3.79
C PHE A 75 -5.32 32.44 5.04
N GLY A 76 -4.98 33.58 5.66
CA GLY A 76 -5.62 34.09 6.88
C GLY A 76 -5.15 33.40 8.15
N PHE A 77 -4.01 32.71 8.10
CA PHE A 77 -3.45 31.98 9.22
C PHE A 77 -2.56 32.85 10.12
N ASN A 78 -2.59 32.55 11.42
CA ASN A 78 -1.90 33.29 12.47
C ASN A 78 -1.05 32.40 13.38
N ILE A 79 -0.97 31.10 13.09
CA ILE A 79 -0.11 30.15 13.79
C ILE A 79 0.49 29.15 12.80
N VAL A 80 1.67 28.65 13.10
CA VAL A 80 2.27 27.48 12.44
C VAL A 80 2.66 26.43 13.46
N ARG A 81 2.44 25.16 13.16
CA ARG A 81 3.04 24.03 13.89
C ARG A 81 4.33 23.65 13.20
N VAL A 82 5.40 23.51 13.98
CA VAL A 82 6.77 23.24 13.51
C VAL A 82 7.21 21.87 14.04
N PRO A 83 6.94 20.80 13.28
CA PRO A 83 7.50 19.48 13.51
C PRO A 83 9.02 19.50 13.46
N PHE A 84 9.69 19.02 14.51
CA PHE A 84 11.14 18.85 14.53
C PHE A 84 11.55 17.47 15.04
N ASP A 85 12.66 16.98 14.52
CA ASP A 85 13.29 15.73 14.99
C ASP A 85 14.30 16.01 16.11
N TYR A 86 14.27 15.22 17.19
CA TYR A 86 15.16 15.39 18.34
C TYR A 86 16.66 15.39 17.98
N ARG A 87 17.03 14.79 16.84
CA ARG A 87 18.42 14.72 16.34
C ARG A 87 18.97 16.08 15.90
N LEU A 88 18.13 17.11 15.82
CA LEU A 88 18.57 18.50 15.74
C LEU A 88 19.17 19.03 17.04
N LEU A 89 18.86 18.38 18.16
CA LEU A 89 19.33 18.77 19.50
C LEU A 89 20.47 17.87 19.98
N GLN A 90 20.42 16.57 19.69
CA GLN A 90 21.40 15.58 20.16
C GLN A 90 21.94 14.71 19.03
N ASP A 91 23.16 14.21 19.19
CA ASP A 91 23.74 13.19 18.32
C ASP A 91 23.29 11.79 18.77
N GLU A 92 22.91 10.91 17.85
CA GLU A 92 22.55 9.53 18.17
C GLU A 92 23.75 8.70 18.64
N THR A 93 24.96 9.06 18.19
CA THR A 93 26.21 8.40 18.57
C THR A 93 26.72 8.82 19.96
N ALA A 94 26.18 9.91 20.50
CA ALA A 94 26.46 10.39 21.84
C ALA A 94 25.14 10.72 22.58
N PRO A 95 24.38 9.69 23.01
CA PRO A 95 23.14 9.90 23.77
C PRO A 95 23.38 10.81 24.97
N PHE A 96 22.41 11.66 25.29
CA PHE A 96 22.48 12.71 26.33
C PHE A 96 23.43 13.89 26.05
N ALA A 97 24.27 13.84 25.01
CA ALA A 97 25.11 14.97 24.62
C ALA A 97 24.40 15.87 23.61
N MET A 98 24.31 17.17 23.92
CA MET A 98 23.78 18.17 22.99
C MET A 98 24.77 18.43 21.87
N ARG A 99 24.24 18.65 20.67
CA ARG A 99 25.04 19.12 19.54
C ARG A 99 25.55 20.54 19.81
N PRO A 100 26.73 20.93 19.28
CA PRO A 100 27.23 22.30 19.40
C PRO A 100 26.30 23.37 18.79
N ASP A 101 25.56 22.99 17.75
CA ASP A 101 24.58 23.82 17.04
C ASP A 101 23.13 23.53 17.46
N ALA A 102 22.94 22.85 18.61
CA ALA A 102 21.62 22.64 19.17
C ALA A 102 20.84 23.95 19.23
N PHE A 103 19.55 23.90 18.88
CA PHE A 103 18.62 25.03 18.79
C PHE A 103 18.73 25.93 17.56
N LYS A 104 19.78 25.86 16.72
CA LYS A 104 19.93 26.72 15.53
C LYS A 104 18.65 26.84 14.68
N TRP A 105 18.03 25.70 14.39
CA TRP A 105 16.85 25.65 13.52
C TRP A 105 15.55 26.02 14.21
N ILE A 106 15.40 25.69 15.50
CA ILE A 106 14.25 26.12 16.28
C ILE A 106 14.31 27.66 16.44
N ASP A 107 15.48 28.22 16.76
CA ASP A 107 15.69 29.67 16.82
C ASP A 107 15.31 30.35 15.50
N ARG A 108 15.78 29.83 14.36
CA ARG A 108 15.44 30.37 13.04
C ARG A 108 13.93 30.32 12.76
N ALA A 109 13.25 29.23 13.11
CA ALA A 109 11.80 29.12 12.93
C ALA A 109 11.04 30.17 13.73
N LEU A 110 11.44 30.37 14.98
CA LEU A 110 10.85 31.35 15.88
C LEU A 110 11.17 32.78 15.43
N ASP A 111 12.38 33.06 14.95
CA ASP A 111 12.77 34.38 14.41
C ASP A 111 11.94 34.75 13.18
N LEU A 112 11.77 33.81 12.24
CA LEU A 112 10.96 34.01 11.03
C LEU A 112 9.48 34.24 11.40
N ALA A 113 8.97 33.50 12.38
CA ALA A 113 7.60 33.64 12.85
C ALA A 113 7.37 34.99 13.57
N GLU A 114 8.32 35.44 14.40
CA GLU A 114 8.29 36.75 15.05
C GLU A 114 8.28 37.89 14.02
N GLN A 115 9.14 37.81 13.01
CA GLN A 115 9.18 38.80 11.92
C GLN A 115 7.87 38.84 11.13
N ALA A 116 7.22 37.68 10.95
CA ALA A 116 5.93 37.58 10.26
C ALA A 116 4.73 37.96 11.14
N GLY A 117 4.89 38.00 12.47
CA GLY A 117 3.78 38.16 13.41
C GLY A 117 2.88 36.93 13.51
N VAL A 118 3.45 35.73 13.38
CA VAL A 118 2.76 34.43 13.39
C VAL A 118 3.20 33.64 14.64
N TYR A 119 2.25 33.04 15.35
CA TYR A 119 2.56 32.19 16.51
C TYR A 119 3.16 30.84 16.11
N VAL A 120 3.85 30.16 17.03
CA VAL A 120 4.47 28.85 16.80
C VAL A 120 4.00 27.82 17.81
N ILE A 121 3.67 26.61 17.33
CA ILE A 121 3.63 25.38 18.13
C ILE A 121 4.93 24.63 17.84
N VAL A 122 5.73 24.39 18.88
CA VAL A 122 6.96 23.61 18.77
C VAL A 122 6.62 22.16 19.05
N ASP A 123 6.85 21.28 18.07
CA ASP A 123 6.39 19.89 18.08
C ASP A 123 7.56 18.91 17.95
N MET A 124 7.83 18.14 19.02
CA MET A 124 8.84 17.08 18.95
C MET A 124 8.26 15.87 18.21
N HIS A 125 8.49 15.88 16.90
CA HIS A 125 7.85 14.99 15.95
C HIS A 125 8.51 13.62 15.85
N GLY A 126 9.81 13.57 16.14
CA GLY A 126 10.56 12.34 16.41
C GLY A 126 11.25 12.46 17.77
N VAL A 127 11.03 11.50 18.67
CA VAL A 127 11.58 11.52 20.04
C VAL A 127 12.76 10.55 20.18
N PRO A 128 13.62 10.74 21.19
CA PRO A 128 14.65 9.74 21.53
C PRO A 128 14.06 8.34 21.69
N ALA A 129 14.70 7.35 21.08
CA ALA A 129 14.31 5.95 21.12
C ALA A 129 12.94 5.62 20.49
N GLY A 130 12.34 6.56 19.75
CA GLY A 130 11.16 6.35 18.90
C GLY A 130 9.84 6.15 19.66
N GLN A 131 8.79 6.86 19.23
CA GLN A 131 7.44 6.72 19.78
C GLN A 131 6.51 5.83 18.93
N SER A 132 6.89 5.57 17.68
CA SER A 132 6.20 4.64 16.78
C SER A 132 7.17 4.07 15.75
N ASN A 133 6.71 3.08 14.99
CA ASN A 133 7.46 2.46 13.90
C ASN A 133 7.28 3.16 12.53
N GLN A 134 6.73 4.37 12.52
CA GLN A 134 6.35 5.09 11.29
C GLN A 134 7.42 6.06 10.82
N HIS A 135 7.48 6.32 9.50
CA HIS A 135 8.52 7.15 8.87
C HIS A 135 8.55 8.60 9.39
N HIS A 136 7.41 9.18 9.72
CA HIS A 136 7.30 10.58 10.15
C HIS A 136 8.04 10.82 11.49
N THR A 137 8.27 9.78 12.29
CA THR A 137 9.10 9.87 13.50
C THR A 137 10.60 10.02 13.22
N GLY A 138 10.99 10.04 11.94
CA GLY A 138 12.35 10.24 11.48
C GLY A 138 13.08 8.96 11.07
N ARG A 139 12.58 7.78 11.46
CA ARG A 139 13.06 6.48 10.98
C ARG A 139 11.93 5.45 11.05
N GLU A 140 11.55 4.90 9.92
CA GLU A 140 10.55 3.83 9.89
C GLU A 140 11.11 2.48 10.35
N ASN A 141 10.20 1.60 10.79
CA ASN A 141 10.51 0.27 11.30
C ASN A 141 11.48 0.25 12.50
N GLN A 142 11.64 1.38 13.20
CA GLN A 142 12.33 1.41 14.48
C GLN A 142 11.46 0.80 15.58
N THR A 143 12.10 0.13 16.53
CA THR A 143 11.45 -0.32 17.76
C THR A 143 11.17 0.90 18.64
N PRO A 144 9.92 1.14 19.07
CA PRO A 144 9.59 2.30 19.87
C PRO A 144 9.92 2.06 21.35
N GLU A 145 11.21 2.05 21.67
CA GLU A 145 11.76 1.69 22.99
C GLU A 145 11.38 2.67 24.11
N ILE A 146 10.93 3.89 23.78
CA ILE A 146 10.50 4.89 24.79
C ILE A 146 9.38 4.36 25.71
N TRP A 147 8.60 3.37 25.26
CA TRP A 147 7.51 2.78 26.03
C TRP A 147 7.98 1.81 27.11
N ASP A 148 9.20 1.28 27.00
CA ASP A 148 9.72 0.25 27.90
C ASP A 148 11.03 0.64 28.59
N ASP A 149 11.75 1.65 28.10
CA ASP A 149 13.03 2.10 28.65
C ASP A 149 12.92 3.39 29.49
N PRO A 150 13.12 3.31 30.83
CA PRO A 150 13.17 4.49 31.70
C PRO A 150 14.28 5.49 31.34
N ALA A 151 15.41 5.03 30.79
CA ALA A 151 16.51 5.93 30.40
C ALA A 151 16.14 6.76 29.17
N ALA A 152 15.50 6.15 28.17
CA ALA A 152 14.91 6.86 27.04
C ALA A 152 13.83 7.87 27.47
N GLN A 153 12.96 7.50 28.42
CA GLN A 153 11.97 8.41 28.99
C GLN A 153 12.61 9.61 29.68
N GLN A 154 13.65 9.38 30.48
CA GLN A 154 14.39 10.46 31.13
C GLN A 154 15.07 11.37 30.11
N ARG A 155 15.66 10.80 29.06
CA ARG A 155 16.26 11.55 27.96
C ARG A 155 15.25 12.47 27.27
N PHE A 156 14.03 11.98 27.02
CA PHE A 156 12.93 12.77 26.48
C PHE A 156 12.53 13.93 27.42
N ILE A 157 12.43 13.68 28.72
CA ILE A 157 12.14 14.72 29.73
C ILE A 157 13.24 15.78 29.76
N ASP A 158 14.51 15.38 29.75
CA ASP A 158 15.67 16.28 29.80
C ASP A 158 15.69 17.23 28.59
N LEU A 159 15.38 16.72 27.39
CA LEU A 159 15.25 17.55 26.19
C LEU A 159 14.18 18.63 26.36
N TRP A 160 13.01 18.27 26.89
CA TRP A 160 11.94 19.24 27.13
C TRP A 160 12.29 20.25 28.22
N ILE A 161 12.98 19.84 29.29
CA ILE A 161 13.53 20.77 30.30
C ILE A 161 14.44 21.80 29.64
N MET A 162 15.32 21.37 28.73
CA MET A 162 16.25 22.27 28.04
C MET A 162 15.53 23.23 27.09
N ILE A 163 14.57 22.74 26.30
CA ILE A 163 13.73 23.57 25.41
C ILE A 163 12.99 24.63 26.24
N ALA A 164 12.30 24.22 27.30
CA ALA A 164 11.54 25.12 28.16
C ALA A 164 12.44 26.15 28.86
N THR A 165 13.58 25.71 29.40
CA THR A 165 14.55 26.63 30.04
C THR A 165 15.03 27.72 29.08
N ARG A 166 15.27 27.37 27.82
CA ARG A 166 15.73 28.31 26.79
C ARG A 166 14.63 29.28 26.38
N TYR A 167 13.39 28.79 26.25
CA TYR A 167 12.35 29.52 25.53
C TYR A 167 11.19 30.04 26.38
N LYS A 168 11.15 29.79 27.70
CA LYS A 168 10.06 30.19 28.61
C LYS A 168 9.58 31.64 28.54
N ASP A 169 10.43 32.56 28.10
CA ASP A 169 10.10 34.00 27.99
C ASP A 169 9.78 34.44 26.55
N ARG A 170 9.75 33.50 25.59
CA ARG A 170 9.62 33.79 24.16
C ARG A 170 8.19 33.68 23.65
N SER A 171 7.45 34.78 23.75
CA SER A 171 6.00 34.87 23.51
C SER A 171 5.50 34.50 22.12
N VAL A 172 6.37 34.36 21.10
CA VAL A 172 5.95 33.84 19.79
C VAL A 172 5.50 32.38 19.88
N ILE A 173 6.02 31.64 20.86
CA ILE A 173 5.59 30.28 21.13
C ILE A 173 4.21 30.36 21.78
N ALA A 174 3.22 29.77 21.13
CA ALA A 174 1.89 29.60 21.70
C ALA A 174 1.84 28.38 22.62
N ALA A 175 2.48 27.28 22.20
CA ALA A 175 2.41 26.01 22.91
C ALA A 175 3.55 25.03 22.52
N TYR A 176 3.72 24.01 23.35
CA TYR A 176 4.52 22.82 23.10
C TYR A 176 3.63 21.61 22.83
N ASP A 177 3.89 20.95 21.70
CA ASP A 177 3.37 19.62 21.39
C ASP A 177 4.44 18.59 21.78
N LEU A 178 4.20 17.89 22.90
CA LEU A 178 5.26 17.17 23.60
C LEU A 178 5.76 15.95 22.83
N VAL A 179 4.86 15.23 22.17
CA VAL A 179 5.17 14.06 21.36
C VAL A 179 4.09 13.87 20.30
N ASN A 180 4.52 13.82 19.05
CA ASN A 180 3.64 13.54 17.92
C ASN A 180 3.28 12.06 17.84
N GLU A 181 1.99 11.77 17.69
CA GLU A 181 1.46 10.44 17.29
C GLU A 181 2.09 9.23 18.02
N PRO A 182 1.89 9.11 19.35
CA PRO A 182 2.44 8.03 20.16
C PRO A 182 1.71 6.70 19.90
N TYR A 183 1.98 6.05 18.76
CA TYR A 183 1.21 4.90 18.25
C TYR A 183 1.83 3.51 18.43
N ALA A 184 3.10 3.42 18.84
CA ALA A 184 3.86 2.16 18.83
C ALA A 184 3.76 1.42 17.47
N ASP A 185 3.09 0.27 17.41
CA ASP A 185 2.88 -0.57 16.21
C ASP A 185 1.40 -0.67 15.76
N TYR A 186 0.56 0.27 16.18
CA TYR A 186 -0.90 0.32 15.98
C TYR A 186 -1.74 -0.76 16.70
N LYS A 187 -1.10 -1.80 17.23
CA LYS A 187 -1.78 -2.89 17.97
C LYS A 187 -1.54 -2.82 19.47
N THR A 188 -0.47 -2.15 19.87
CA THR A 188 -0.05 -2.02 21.25
C THR A 188 -0.77 -0.86 21.95
N ASP A 189 -1.45 -1.16 23.06
CA ASP A 189 -2.04 -0.13 23.92
C ASP A 189 -0.98 0.49 24.83
N ILE A 190 -0.52 1.67 24.45
CA ILE A 190 0.52 2.43 25.18
C ILE A 190 -0.04 3.37 26.26
N THR A 191 -1.36 3.42 26.45
CA THR A 191 -1.99 4.43 27.34
C THR A 191 -1.53 4.32 28.79
N SER A 192 -1.19 3.12 29.25
CA SER A 192 -0.69 2.85 30.59
C SER A 192 0.71 3.44 30.85
N THR A 193 1.53 3.60 29.81
CA THR A 193 2.86 4.23 29.88
C THR A 193 2.84 5.70 29.47
N LEU A 194 2.10 6.04 28.41
CA LEU A 194 2.03 7.41 27.91
C LEU A 194 1.49 8.38 28.96
N ARG A 195 0.43 7.99 29.67
CA ARG A 195 -0.18 8.84 30.71
C ARG A 195 0.81 9.28 31.80
N PRO A 196 1.50 8.37 32.51
CA PRO A 196 2.48 8.77 33.51
C PRO A 196 3.68 9.51 32.91
N LEU A 197 4.13 9.16 31.70
CA LEU A 197 5.22 9.88 31.03
C LEU A 197 4.85 11.35 30.80
N MET A 198 3.68 11.64 30.21
CA MET A 198 3.24 13.01 29.95
C MET A 198 3.07 13.82 31.24
N PHE A 199 2.56 13.22 32.32
CA PHE A 199 2.46 13.93 33.60
C PHE A 199 3.84 14.26 34.18
N LYS A 200 4.80 13.33 34.13
CA LYS A 200 6.19 13.59 34.57
C LYS A 200 6.84 14.69 33.74
N THR A 201 6.69 14.63 32.41
CA THR A 201 7.23 15.66 31.52
C THR A 201 6.60 17.03 31.80
N PHE A 202 5.27 17.09 31.99
CA PHE A 202 4.57 18.33 32.31
C PHE A 202 5.10 18.97 33.61
N GLU A 203 5.20 18.18 34.69
CA GLU A 203 5.72 18.66 35.97
C GLU A 203 7.17 19.15 35.87
N ALA A 204 8.02 18.39 35.16
CA ALA A 204 9.42 18.73 34.94
C ALA A 204 9.59 20.03 34.14
N VAL A 205 8.82 20.21 33.07
CA VAL A 205 8.82 21.45 32.28
C VAL A 205 8.32 22.63 33.11
N ARG A 206 7.21 22.47 33.85
CA ARG A 206 6.69 23.54 34.71
C ARG A 206 7.68 23.96 35.79
N ALA A 207 8.49 23.04 36.33
CA ALA A 207 9.52 23.35 37.32
C ALA A 207 10.62 24.31 36.79
N THR A 208 10.78 24.46 35.48
CA THR A 208 11.71 25.45 34.88
C THR A 208 11.20 26.91 34.95
N GLY A 209 9.93 27.08 35.33
CA GLY A 209 9.21 28.36 35.34
C GLY A 209 8.51 28.69 34.02
N ASP A 210 8.51 27.77 33.05
CA ASP A 210 7.84 27.94 31.76
C ASP A 210 6.31 27.95 31.89
N LYS A 211 5.67 28.90 31.19
CA LYS A 211 4.23 29.17 31.20
C LYS A 211 3.56 28.97 29.82
N HIS A 212 4.27 28.47 28.82
CA HIS A 212 3.68 28.10 27.54
C HIS A 212 2.68 26.97 27.73
N VAL A 213 1.63 26.93 26.89
CA VAL A 213 0.66 25.83 26.93
C VAL A 213 1.35 24.52 26.55
N MET A 214 1.06 23.43 27.23
CA MET A 214 1.53 22.08 26.84
C MET A 214 0.36 21.20 26.40
N PHE A 215 0.54 20.49 25.29
CA PHE A 215 -0.45 19.55 24.78
C PHE A 215 -0.24 18.14 25.34
N PHE A 216 -1.34 17.55 25.82
CA PHE A 216 -1.44 16.12 26.09
C PHE A 216 -1.95 15.42 24.82
N PRO A 217 -1.15 14.56 24.17
CA PRO A 217 -1.52 13.93 22.90
C PRO A 217 -2.49 12.76 23.11
N GLY A 218 -3.39 12.60 22.14
CA GLY A 218 -4.24 11.43 22.02
C GLY A 218 -3.46 10.16 21.70
N ALA A 219 -4.06 9.01 22.01
CA ALA A 219 -3.55 7.69 21.60
C ALA A 219 -4.51 7.05 20.60
N LEU A 220 -3.96 6.28 19.65
CA LEU A 220 -4.76 5.68 18.57
C LEU A 220 -5.93 4.86 19.13
N GLY A 221 -7.14 5.14 18.64
CA GLY A 221 -8.37 4.45 19.06
C GLY A 221 -8.87 4.76 20.47
N ARG A 222 -8.19 5.64 21.22
CA ARG A 222 -8.58 6.06 22.59
C ARG A 222 -8.81 7.57 22.72
N GLY A 223 -8.31 8.35 21.75
CA GLY A 223 -8.33 9.80 21.80
C GLY A 223 -7.64 10.30 23.09
N VAL A 224 -8.21 11.33 23.71
CA VAL A 224 -7.60 12.04 24.86
C VAL A 224 -8.26 11.69 26.21
N THR A 225 -9.28 10.84 26.23
CA THR A 225 -10.09 10.61 27.44
C THR A 225 -9.39 9.77 28.51
N PHE A 226 -8.38 8.98 28.13
CA PHE A 226 -7.68 8.05 29.03
C PHE A 226 -6.83 8.77 30.11
N TYR A 227 -6.57 10.07 29.98
CA TYR A 227 -5.89 10.85 31.01
C TYR A 227 -6.76 11.06 32.28
N GLY A 228 -8.07 10.84 32.20
CA GLY A 228 -9.01 11.06 33.30
C GLY A 228 -9.17 12.55 33.61
N ASP A 229 -9.38 12.88 34.89
CA ASP A 229 -9.45 14.29 35.32
C ASP A 229 -8.04 14.88 35.54
N VAL A 230 -7.49 15.49 34.49
CA VAL A 230 -6.22 16.21 34.52
C VAL A 230 -6.34 17.46 35.37
N ARG A 231 -7.47 18.17 35.29
CA ARG A 231 -7.69 19.42 36.03
C ARG A 231 -7.70 19.20 37.54
N ALA A 232 -8.18 18.05 38.02
CA ALA A 232 -8.14 17.67 39.43
C ALA A 232 -6.70 17.55 39.99
N LYS A 233 -5.67 17.46 39.14
CA LYS A 233 -4.26 17.52 39.56
C LYS A 233 -3.77 18.93 39.88
N GLY A 234 -4.61 19.95 39.69
CA GLY A 234 -4.22 21.35 39.87
C GLY A 234 -3.42 21.92 38.69
N TYR A 235 -3.32 21.19 37.58
CA TYR A 235 -2.60 21.68 36.40
C TYR A 235 -3.34 22.84 35.74
N ASP A 236 -2.56 23.81 35.29
CA ASP A 236 -2.98 24.95 34.49
C ASP A 236 -2.19 25.04 33.18
N GLN A 237 -2.63 25.92 32.27
CA GLN A 237 -1.99 26.13 30.97
C GLN A 237 -1.71 24.81 30.21
N PHE A 238 -2.69 23.91 30.18
CA PHE A 238 -2.62 22.69 29.39
C PHE A 238 -3.77 22.65 28.39
N ALA A 239 -3.57 21.86 27.36
CA ALA A 239 -4.56 21.55 26.35
C ALA A 239 -4.35 20.11 25.87
N PHE A 240 -5.22 19.63 24.99
CA PHE A 240 -5.07 18.32 24.37
C PHE A 240 -4.75 18.47 22.88
N THR A 241 -4.21 17.43 22.24
CA THR A 241 -4.05 17.39 20.78
C THR A 241 -4.48 16.05 20.22
N ASP A 242 -5.11 16.07 19.05
CA ASP A 242 -5.54 14.89 18.30
C ASP A 242 -5.56 15.19 16.80
N HIS A 243 -5.46 14.16 15.97
CA HIS A 243 -5.33 14.27 14.51
C HIS A 243 -6.54 13.68 13.80
N TYR A 244 -7.06 14.40 12.80
CA TYR A 244 -8.32 14.07 12.13
C TYR A 244 -8.15 13.92 10.63
N TYR A 245 -8.24 12.69 10.14
CA TYR A 245 -8.18 12.37 8.71
C TYR A 245 -9.46 11.65 8.23
N PRO A 246 -10.65 12.27 8.37
CA PRO A 246 -11.91 11.64 7.98
C PRO A 246 -11.95 11.38 6.48
N GLY A 247 -12.31 10.15 6.12
CA GLY A 247 -12.30 9.68 4.73
C GLY A 247 -10.93 9.20 4.23
N LEU A 248 -9.95 9.15 5.12
CA LEU A 248 -8.60 8.66 4.89
C LEU A 248 -8.23 7.66 6.01
N PHE A 249 -7.18 6.86 5.80
CA PHE A 249 -6.64 5.91 6.79
C PHE A 249 -7.66 4.99 7.49
N GLY A 250 -8.65 4.48 6.74
CA GLY A 250 -9.59 3.46 7.23
C GLY A 250 -11.05 3.91 7.35
N SER A 251 -11.36 5.16 7.02
CA SER A 251 -12.73 5.67 6.87
C SER A 251 -13.09 5.91 5.40
N PRO A 252 -14.35 5.72 4.96
CA PRO A 252 -14.76 5.96 3.59
C PRO A 252 -14.78 7.47 3.34
N SER A 253 -14.34 7.91 2.17
CA SER A 253 -14.34 9.32 1.80
C SER A 253 -15.73 9.75 1.33
N THR A 254 -16.64 10.06 2.26
CA THR A 254 -18.01 10.47 1.95
C THR A 254 -18.46 11.66 2.80
N LEU A 255 -19.47 12.41 2.34
CA LEU A 255 -20.12 13.46 3.14
C LEU A 255 -20.68 12.93 4.46
N ALA A 256 -21.16 11.66 4.49
CA ALA A 256 -21.66 11.04 5.70
C ALA A 256 -20.55 10.82 6.74
N SER A 257 -19.33 10.47 6.32
CA SER A 257 -18.17 10.33 7.22
C SER A 257 -17.81 11.66 7.88
N HIS A 258 -17.80 12.75 7.11
CA HIS A 258 -17.57 14.08 7.68
C HIS A 258 -18.73 14.52 8.60
N ALA A 259 -19.98 14.20 8.24
CA ALA A 259 -21.13 14.44 9.11
C ALA A 259 -21.00 13.68 10.44
N HIS A 260 -20.59 12.41 10.41
CA HIS A 260 -20.34 11.61 11.60
C HIS A 260 -19.34 12.29 12.53
N VAL A 261 -18.14 12.59 12.03
CA VAL A 261 -17.07 13.18 12.85
C VAL A 261 -17.51 14.52 13.45
N MET A 262 -18.09 15.42 12.63
CA MET A 262 -18.51 16.74 13.11
C MET A 262 -19.69 16.69 14.10
N GLN A 263 -20.64 15.78 13.89
CA GLN A 263 -21.91 15.77 14.61
C GLN A 263 -21.96 14.74 15.75
N ARG A 264 -20.98 13.83 15.86
CA ARG A 264 -20.88 12.82 16.94
C ARG A 264 -19.57 12.87 17.70
N ASP A 265 -18.45 12.73 17.00
CA ASP A 265 -17.14 12.60 17.65
C ASP A 265 -16.72 13.91 18.30
N PHE A 266 -16.84 15.03 17.58
CA PHE A 266 -16.48 16.33 18.15
C PHE A 266 -17.34 16.71 19.36
N PRO A 267 -18.69 16.51 19.39
CA PRO A 267 -19.46 16.67 20.61
C PRO A 267 -19.03 15.76 21.77
N ALA A 268 -18.61 14.53 21.49
CA ALA A 268 -18.11 13.63 22.53
C ALA A 268 -16.78 14.11 23.12
N ALA A 269 -15.83 14.48 22.26
CA ALA A 269 -14.57 15.10 22.67
C ALA A 269 -14.83 16.40 23.46
N GLN A 270 -15.74 17.26 22.98
CA GLN A 270 -16.06 18.52 23.65
C GLN A 270 -16.54 18.33 25.09
N ARG A 271 -17.40 17.34 25.36
CA ARG A 271 -17.86 17.07 26.73
C ARG A 271 -16.71 16.76 27.69
N TYR A 272 -15.72 16.02 27.22
CA TYR A 272 -14.51 15.75 28.00
C TYR A 272 -13.69 17.02 28.21
N LEU A 273 -13.44 17.79 27.14
CA LEU A 273 -12.69 19.06 27.19
C LEU A 273 -13.34 20.08 28.13
N ASP A 274 -14.67 20.19 28.11
CA ASP A 274 -15.45 21.06 29.00
C ASP A 274 -15.26 20.65 30.47
N ALA A 275 -15.27 19.34 30.77
CA ALA A 275 -15.01 18.83 32.11
C ALA A 275 -13.56 19.14 32.58
N GLN A 276 -12.59 19.07 31.66
CA GLN A 276 -11.21 19.46 31.94
C GLN A 276 -11.02 20.98 32.03
N ARG A 277 -11.98 21.77 31.52
CA ARG A 277 -11.87 23.22 31.30
C ARG A 277 -10.62 23.56 30.47
N ALA A 278 -10.33 22.77 29.44
CA ALA A 278 -9.12 22.90 28.62
C ALA A 278 -9.47 22.80 27.13
N PRO A 279 -8.81 23.57 26.24
CA PRO A 279 -9.05 23.50 24.81
C PRO A 279 -8.32 22.30 24.18
N MET A 280 -8.59 22.08 22.90
CA MET A 280 -7.87 21.11 22.08
C MET A 280 -7.24 21.77 20.86
N LEU A 281 -6.15 21.18 20.40
CA LEU A 281 -5.56 21.39 19.09
C LEU A 281 -5.98 20.22 18.18
N ALA A 282 -6.66 20.53 17.07
CA ALA A 282 -6.68 19.64 15.91
C ALA A 282 -5.32 19.80 15.20
N GLY A 283 -4.33 19.01 15.65
CA GLY A 283 -2.91 19.21 15.32
C GLY A 283 -2.60 18.93 13.87
N GLU A 284 -3.32 17.98 13.30
CA GLU A 284 -3.26 17.66 11.89
C GLU A 284 -4.63 17.27 11.38
N PHE A 285 -4.96 17.77 10.19
CA PHE A 285 -6.08 17.31 9.39
C PHE A 285 -5.89 17.72 7.94
N ASN A 286 -6.38 16.90 7.02
CA ASN A 286 -6.58 17.29 5.62
C ASN A 286 -7.86 16.67 5.09
N VAL A 287 -8.68 17.49 4.45
CA VAL A 287 -9.95 17.10 3.83
C VAL A 287 -10.18 17.83 2.50
N VAL A 288 -9.11 18.31 1.85
CA VAL A 288 -9.16 18.95 0.53
C VAL A 288 -9.30 17.87 -0.54
N LEU A 289 -10.48 17.25 -0.54
CA LEU A 289 -10.86 16.15 -1.40
C LEU A 289 -12.09 16.59 -2.21
N ASP A 290 -11.93 16.83 -3.51
CA ASP A 290 -12.92 17.34 -4.45
C ASP A 290 -14.20 16.51 -4.38
N ARG A 291 -14.05 15.19 -4.30
CA ARG A 291 -15.13 14.20 -4.16
C ARG A 291 -16.02 14.38 -2.91
N THR A 292 -15.55 15.12 -1.91
CA THR A 292 -16.28 15.41 -0.67
C THR A 292 -16.39 16.90 -0.37
N GLY A 293 -16.22 17.76 -1.38
CA GLY A 293 -16.40 19.21 -1.26
C GLY A 293 -15.12 20.03 -1.09
N GLY A 294 -13.94 19.42 -1.28
CA GLY A 294 -12.67 20.10 -1.47
C GLY A 294 -12.36 21.18 -0.43
N GLU A 295 -12.04 22.36 -0.93
CA GLU A 295 -11.74 23.56 -0.15
C GLU A 295 -12.90 24.00 0.77
N LEU A 296 -14.15 23.77 0.38
CA LEU A 296 -15.32 24.15 1.19
C LEU A 296 -15.46 23.24 2.41
N MET A 297 -15.14 21.95 2.26
CA MET A 297 -15.06 21.04 3.40
C MET A 297 -13.97 21.49 4.36
N MET A 298 -12.80 21.86 3.82
CA MET A 298 -11.68 22.35 4.64
C MET A 298 -12.06 23.62 5.43
N ARG A 299 -12.70 24.59 4.77
CA ARG A 299 -13.27 25.77 5.42
C ARG A 299 -14.25 25.40 6.54
N LYS A 300 -15.13 24.43 6.29
CA LYS A 300 -16.11 23.97 7.27
C LYS A 300 -15.47 23.39 8.54
N TYR A 301 -14.38 22.62 8.41
CA TYR A 301 -13.63 22.12 9.57
C TYR A 301 -13.03 23.25 10.40
N TYR A 302 -12.38 24.23 9.77
CA TYR A 302 -11.85 25.39 10.51
C TYR A 302 -12.93 26.18 11.24
N ASP A 303 -14.08 26.41 10.61
CA ASP A 303 -15.19 27.12 11.24
C ASP A 303 -15.75 26.31 12.42
N GLU A 304 -15.85 24.98 12.29
CA GLU A 304 -16.33 24.09 13.34
C GLU A 304 -15.37 24.03 14.53
N PHE A 305 -14.05 23.97 14.28
CA PHE A 305 -13.04 24.05 15.33
C PHE A 305 -13.06 25.41 16.02
N ALA A 306 -13.15 26.51 15.27
CA ALA A 306 -13.24 27.85 15.83
C ALA A 306 -14.49 28.02 16.71
N ARG A 307 -15.66 27.50 16.27
CA ARG A 307 -16.92 27.53 17.03
C ARG A 307 -16.81 26.82 18.38
N ARG A 308 -15.96 25.80 18.47
CA ARG A 308 -15.68 25.03 19.69
C ARG A 308 -14.59 25.63 20.57
N GLY A 309 -13.91 26.67 20.09
CA GLY A 309 -12.74 27.25 20.74
C GLY A 309 -11.49 26.37 20.63
N TRP A 310 -11.43 25.50 19.62
CA TRP A 310 -10.27 24.65 19.34
C TRP A 310 -9.26 25.40 18.48
N MET A 311 -7.99 25.04 18.64
CA MET A 311 -6.91 25.43 17.76
C MET A 311 -6.85 24.43 16.60
N ALA A 312 -6.40 24.84 15.41
CA ALA A 312 -6.39 23.94 14.26
C ALA A 312 -5.22 24.23 13.32
N THR A 313 -4.51 23.16 12.93
CA THR A 313 -3.41 23.22 11.95
C THR A 313 -3.58 22.15 10.88
N MET A 314 -3.72 22.56 9.62
CA MET A 314 -3.83 21.59 8.53
C MET A 314 -2.50 20.92 8.17
N TRP A 315 -2.57 19.69 7.67
CA TRP A 315 -1.44 18.99 7.09
C TRP A 315 -1.55 18.98 5.56
N SER A 316 -0.68 19.61 4.78
CA SER A 316 0.49 20.39 5.19
C SER A 316 0.58 21.73 4.46
N TYR A 317 1.53 22.57 4.86
CA TYR A 317 1.78 23.86 4.21
C TYR A 317 2.24 23.66 2.75
N LYS A 318 3.30 22.89 2.55
CA LYS A 318 3.99 22.81 1.26
C LYS A 318 4.36 21.39 0.89
N MET A 319 4.08 21.04 -0.36
CA MET A 319 4.54 19.81 -0.99
C MET A 319 5.19 20.18 -2.32
N LEU A 320 6.36 19.64 -2.60
CA LEU A 320 7.04 19.83 -3.88
C LEU A 320 6.93 18.54 -4.69
N LYS A 321 6.79 18.65 -6.00
CA LYS A 321 6.57 17.51 -6.88
C LYS A 321 7.38 17.64 -8.17
N ARG A 322 7.53 16.52 -8.88
CA ARG A 322 8.12 16.52 -10.23
C ARG A 322 7.32 17.38 -11.21
N ASP A 323 6.00 17.21 -11.20
CA ASP A 323 5.10 18.01 -12.02
C ASP A 323 4.76 19.33 -11.34
N ALA A 324 4.49 20.35 -12.14
CA ALA A 324 4.11 21.67 -11.66
C ALA A 324 2.60 21.79 -11.39
N GLY A 325 2.27 22.71 -10.48
CA GLY A 325 0.91 23.21 -10.31
C GLY A 325 0.06 22.43 -9.31
N VAL A 326 -1.09 23.03 -9.01
CA VAL A 326 -2.10 22.48 -8.09
C VAL A 326 -2.88 21.39 -8.79
N GLN A 327 -3.11 20.29 -8.08
CA GLN A 327 -3.89 19.14 -8.56
C GLN A 327 -5.16 19.02 -7.70
N GLY A 328 -6.19 18.38 -8.23
CA GLY A 328 -7.35 17.94 -7.43
C GLY A 328 -6.94 16.90 -6.39
N ASP A 329 -7.74 16.74 -5.34
CA ASP A 329 -7.46 15.88 -4.19
C ASP A 329 -6.01 16.02 -3.66
N ASN A 330 -5.72 17.10 -2.94
CA ASN A 330 -4.35 17.45 -2.58
C ASN A 330 -4.11 17.58 -1.06
N TRP A 331 -2.84 17.50 -0.67
CA TRP A 331 -2.38 17.47 0.73
C TRP A 331 -1.58 18.70 1.13
N TYR A 332 -1.71 19.81 0.40
CA TYR A 332 -0.85 20.99 0.58
C TYR A 332 -1.57 22.29 0.28
N MET A 333 -1.07 23.40 0.81
CA MET A 333 -1.54 24.75 0.45
C MET A 333 -0.75 25.33 -0.72
N VAL A 334 0.53 24.94 -0.83
CA VAL A 334 1.48 25.51 -1.77
C VAL A 334 2.31 24.40 -2.43
N THR A 335 2.59 24.56 -3.73
CA THR A 335 3.45 23.65 -4.50
C THR A 335 4.35 24.41 -5.48
N ASN A 336 5.24 23.72 -6.19
CA ASN A 336 6.06 24.29 -7.24
C ASN A 336 5.22 24.73 -8.46
N GLY A 337 5.48 25.93 -8.95
CA GLY A 337 4.86 26.48 -10.16
C GLY A 337 5.50 26.00 -11.46
N GLU A 338 6.71 25.45 -11.39
CA GLU A 338 7.46 24.90 -12.52
C GLU A 338 7.92 23.48 -12.21
N PRO A 339 8.09 22.61 -13.22
CA PRO A 339 8.54 21.24 -13.00
C PRO A 339 9.90 21.20 -12.31
N LEU A 340 10.06 20.31 -11.35
CA LEU A 340 11.32 20.15 -10.62
C LEU A 340 12.16 19.01 -11.23
N PRO A 341 13.49 19.16 -11.28
CA PRO A 341 14.37 18.08 -11.68
C PRO A 341 14.28 16.93 -10.67
N ALA A 342 14.47 15.70 -11.15
CA ALA A 342 14.74 14.58 -10.27
C ALA A 342 16.20 14.62 -9.85
N VAL A 343 16.44 14.47 -8.55
CA VAL A 343 17.75 14.30 -7.94
C VAL A 343 17.79 12.92 -7.31
N ASP A 344 18.70 12.08 -7.79
CA ASP A 344 18.96 10.79 -7.18
C ASP A 344 20.08 10.92 -6.17
N ILE A 345 19.74 10.98 -4.89
CA ILE A 345 20.71 11.10 -3.80
C ILE A 345 21.67 9.91 -3.71
N ASN A 346 21.43 8.80 -4.42
CA ASN A 346 22.34 7.65 -4.47
C ASN A 346 23.46 7.83 -5.49
N THR A 347 23.22 8.59 -6.57
CA THR A 347 24.13 8.62 -7.74
C THR A 347 24.58 10.03 -8.12
N ASP A 348 23.72 11.05 -7.97
CA ASP A 348 24.05 12.42 -8.33
C ASP A 348 25.20 12.99 -7.49
N SER A 349 25.97 13.93 -8.06
CA SER A 349 27.09 14.54 -7.36
C SER A 349 26.62 15.39 -6.18
N ARG A 350 27.53 15.63 -5.23
CA ARG A 350 27.27 16.52 -4.10
C ARG A 350 26.80 17.90 -4.57
N GLU A 351 27.44 18.43 -5.59
CA GLU A 351 27.16 19.76 -6.14
C GLU A 351 25.76 19.82 -6.77
N THR A 352 25.33 18.75 -7.45
CA THR A 352 23.97 18.64 -7.99
C THR A 352 22.93 18.66 -6.87
N ILE A 353 23.14 17.86 -5.82
CA ILE A 353 22.23 17.80 -4.65
C ILE A 353 22.19 19.15 -3.94
N GLU A 354 23.36 19.76 -3.70
CA GLU A 354 23.47 21.07 -3.05
C GLU A 354 22.80 22.17 -3.87
N ALA A 355 23.01 22.19 -5.19
CA ALA A 355 22.38 23.16 -6.09
C ALA A 355 20.85 23.01 -6.10
N TYR A 356 20.34 21.77 -6.09
CA TYR A 356 18.91 21.51 -5.96
C TYR A 356 18.36 22.04 -4.64
N PHE A 357 19.00 21.73 -3.51
CA PHE A 357 18.59 22.24 -2.20
C PHE A 357 18.58 23.76 -2.14
N LYS A 358 19.62 24.42 -2.65
CA LYS A 358 19.68 25.90 -2.74
C LYS A 358 18.53 26.48 -3.56
N SER A 359 18.17 25.80 -4.67
CA SER A 359 17.09 26.24 -5.55
C SER A 359 15.72 26.29 -4.85
N LEU A 360 15.49 25.50 -3.79
CA LEU A 360 14.20 25.43 -3.10
C LEU A 360 13.74 26.78 -2.52
N SER A 361 14.67 27.70 -2.28
CA SER A 361 14.39 29.07 -1.82
C SER A 361 13.98 30.03 -2.94
N THR A 362 14.22 29.69 -4.20
CA THR A 362 13.99 30.57 -5.37
C THR A 362 13.03 29.99 -6.39
N ILE A 363 12.74 28.68 -6.36
CA ILE A 363 11.73 28.08 -7.24
C ILE A 363 10.40 28.84 -7.11
N PRO A 364 9.69 29.08 -8.23
CA PRO A 364 8.36 29.65 -8.19
C PRO A 364 7.42 28.74 -7.39
N LEU A 365 6.66 29.34 -6.47
CA LEU A 365 5.63 28.65 -5.71
C LEU A 365 4.25 29.12 -6.20
N VAL A 366 3.30 28.19 -6.25
CA VAL A 366 1.90 28.44 -6.59
C VAL A 366 1.04 28.01 -5.42
N ALA A 367 0.13 28.89 -5.00
CA ALA A 367 -0.87 28.63 -3.98
C ALA A 367 -2.08 27.91 -4.56
N ASP A 368 -2.71 27.04 -3.77
CA ASP A 368 -4.07 26.57 -4.02
C ASP A 368 -5.04 27.73 -3.82
N GLU A 369 -5.36 28.40 -4.94
CA GLU A 369 -6.21 29.58 -4.95
C GLU A 369 -7.67 29.32 -4.50
N PRO A 370 -8.35 28.25 -4.94
CA PRO A 370 -9.65 27.86 -4.38
C PRO A 370 -9.61 27.72 -2.86
N LEU A 371 -8.60 27.02 -2.32
CA LEU A 371 -8.43 26.88 -0.87
C LEU A 371 -8.19 28.21 -0.18
N ARG A 372 -7.30 29.05 -0.72
CA ARG A 372 -7.00 30.38 -0.17
C ARG A 372 -8.24 31.26 -0.12
N ILE A 373 -9.03 31.28 -1.19
CA ILE A 373 -10.29 32.03 -1.27
C ILE A 373 -11.30 31.49 -0.24
N ALA A 374 -11.49 30.17 -0.18
CA ALA A 374 -12.43 29.56 0.76
C ALA A 374 -12.09 29.87 2.22
N LEU A 375 -10.81 29.83 2.58
CA LEU A 375 -10.34 30.09 3.95
C LEU A 375 -10.37 31.56 4.37
N THR A 376 -10.17 32.49 3.42
CA THR A 376 -10.11 33.93 3.69
C THR A 376 -11.44 34.66 3.45
N SER A 377 -12.39 34.04 2.75
CA SER A 377 -13.69 34.66 2.48
C SER A 377 -14.42 35.02 3.79
N PRO A 378 -15.00 36.24 3.91
CA PRO A 378 -15.78 36.62 5.08
C PRO A 378 -17.06 35.78 5.22
N THR A 379 -17.57 35.25 4.11
CA THR A 379 -18.76 34.38 4.06
C THR A 379 -18.38 33.02 3.48
N ALA A 380 -18.62 31.95 4.24
CA ALA A 380 -18.42 30.60 3.74
C ALA A 380 -19.56 30.21 2.78
N PRO A 381 -19.26 29.67 1.58
CA PRO A 381 -20.27 29.04 0.73
C PRO A 381 -20.94 27.86 1.47
N PRO A 382 -22.25 27.61 1.27
CA PRO A 382 -22.92 26.53 1.96
C PRO A 382 -22.44 25.16 1.44
N LEU A 383 -21.98 24.31 2.36
CA LEU A 383 -21.79 22.88 2.13
C LEU A 383 -22.67 22.12 3.10
N GLU A 384 -23.78 21.57 2.62
CA GLU A 384 -24.71 20.81 3.45
C GLU A 384 -24.16 19.41 3.73
N LEU A 385 -24.17 19.04 5.00
CA LEU A 385 -23.86 17.67 5.43
C LEU A 385 -25.18 16.94 5.67
N PRO A 386 -25.27 15.65 5.34
CA PRO A 386 -26.44 14.86 5.66
C PRO A 386 -26.71 14.86 7.18
N ALA A 387 -27.98 14.68 7.55
CA ALA A 387 -28.37 14.49 8.94
C ALA A 387 -27.73 13.21 9.50
N PRO A 388 -27.35 13.19 10.79
CA PRO A 388 -26.80 11.99 11.39
C PRO A 388 -27.95 11.00 11.61
N ILE A 389 -27.78 9.75 11.19
CA ILE A 389 -28.82 8.73 11.39
C ILE A 389 -28.71 8.20 12.83
N ASP A 390 -29.74 8.42 13.67
CA ASP A 390 -29.75 8.03 15.09
C ASP A 390 -29.56 6.53 15.32
N LEU A 391 -28.68 6.18 16.27
CA LEU A 391 -28.47 4.79 16.68
C LEU A 391 -29.71 4.24 17.43
N PRO A 392 -30.06 2.97 17.22
CA PRO A 392 -31.10 2.31 17.99
C PRO A 392 -30.79 2.37 19.50
N LYS A 393 -31.81 2.67 20.30
CA LYS A 393 -31.70 2.66 21.76
C LYS A 393 -32.00 1.28 22.37
N SER A 394 -32.66 0.42 21.62
CA SER A 394 -33.06 -0.93 22.05
C SER A 394 -33.22 -1.85 20.84
N ALA A 395 -33.04 -3.15 21.07
CA ALA A 395 -33.34 -4.19 20.08
C ALA A 395 -34.85 -4.48 19.98
N PRO A 396 -35.35 -4.99 18.83
CA PRO A 396 -36.70 -5.52 18.69
C PRO A 396 -36.97 -6.67 19.65
N THR A 397 -38.24 -6.82 20.07
CA THR A 397 -38.69 -7.96 20.88
C THR A 397 -38.77 -9.27 20.10
N ALA A 398 -38.96 -9.21 18.78
CA ALA A 398 -38.99 -10.39 17.93
C ALA A 398 -37.61 -11.06 17.82
N GLN A 399 -37.58 -12.38 18.02
CA GLN A 399 -36.39 -13.24 17.99
C GLN A 399 -36.45 -14.26 16.83
N SER A 400 -37.47 -14.19 15.97
CA SER A 400 -37.58 -15.02 14.77
C SER A 400 -38.38 -14.33 13.68
N ALA A 401 -37.96 -14.46 12.41
CA ALA A 401 -38.68 -13.94 11.25
C ALA A 401 -38.36 -14.77 10.00
N ASN A 402 -39.37 -15.07 9.17
CA ASN A 402 -39.22 -15.78 7.88
C ASN A 402 -38.37 -17.07 7.94
N GLY A 403 -38.52 -17.87 9.01
CA GLY A 403 -37.77 -19.12 9.19
C GLY A 403 -36.33 -18.96 9.69
N TRP A 404 -35.91 -17.74 10.04
CA TRP A 404 -34.66 -17.44 10.73
C TRP A 404 -34.89 -17.25 12.23
N THR A 405 -33.94 -17.69 13.05
CA THR A 405 -33.99 -17.57 14.51
C THR A 405 -32.77 -16.80 15.01
N GLY A 406 -32.99 -15.73 15.76
CA GLY A 406 -31.94 -14.93 16.37
C GLY A 406 -31.47 -15.54 17.69
N VAL A 407 -30.14 -15.57 17.89
CA VAL A 407 -29.49 -16.07 19.10
C VAL A 407 -28.35 -15.13 19.49
N ALA A 408 -28.29 -14.78 20.77
CA ALA A 408 -27.14 -14.09 21.35
C ALA A 408 -25.94 -15.03 21.43
N VAL A 409 -24.80 -14.60 20.89
CA VAL A 409 -23.51 -15.27 21.04
C VAL A 409 -22.69 -14.44 22.01
N GLY A 410 -22.30 -15.04 23.14
CA GLY A 410 -21.71 -14.30 24.27
C GLY A 410 -22.74 -13.46 25.02
N ASP A 411 -22.33 -12.27 25.48
CA ASP A 411 -23.18 -11.33 26.24
C ASP A 411 -23.95 -10.33 25.35
N ALA A 412 -24.08 -10.63 24.06
CA ALA A 412 -24.74 -9.74 23.12
C ALA A 412 -26.24 -9.65 23.37
N GLY A 413 -26.81 -8.46 23.15
CA GLY A 413 -28.25 -8.25 23.00
C GLY A 413 -28.61 -8.11 21.52
N GLY A 414 -29.81 -8.52 21.14
CA GLY A 414 -30.27 -8.24 19.78
C GLY A 414 -31.66 -8.77 19.48
N GLY A 415 -32.16 -8.39 18.31
CA GLY A 415 -33.46 -8.77 17.79
C GLY A 415 -33.52 -8.54 16.29
N LEU A 416 -34.52 -9.14 15.65
CA LEU A 416 -34.74 -9.01 14.22
C LEU A 416 -36.20 -8.71 13.89
N GLU A 417 -36.40 -8.00 12.79
CA GLU A 417 -37.70 -7.77 12.18
C GLU A 417 -37.61 -7.98 10.67
N SER A 418 -38.71 -8.39 10.04
CA SER A 418 -38.79 -8.45 8.58
C SER A 418 -39.98 -7.66 8.08
N LYS A 419 -39.73 -6.77 7.11
CA LYS A 419 -40.74 -5.95 6.46
C LYS A 419 -40.41 -5.85 4.98
N GLU A 420 -41.41 -6.08 4.12
CA GLU A 420 -41.30 -5.90 2.66
C GLU A 420 -40.10 -6.63 2.01
N GLY A 421 -39.77 -7.84 2.50
CA GLY A 421 -38.66 -8.63 1.98
C GLY A 421 -37.26 -8.17 2.43
N ARG A 422 -37.18 -7.16 3.30
CA ARG A 422 -35.96 -6.75 4.00
C ARG A 422 -35.94 -7.34 5.41
N LEU A 423 -34.77 -7.74 5.87
CA LEU A 423 -34.50 -8.19 7.23
C LEU A 423 -33.67 -7.13 7.94
N THR A 424 -34.17 -6.60 9.05
CA THR A 424 -33.44 -5.63 9.88
C THR A 424 -33.02 -6.33 11.16
N VAL A 425 -31.72 -6.27 11.46
CA VAL A 425 -31.11 -6.79 12.68
C VAL A 425 -30.60 -5.62 13.51
N ILE A 426 -31.02 -5.54 14.77
CA ILE A 426 -30.48 -4.56 15.72
C ILE A 426 -29.77 -5.33 16.81
N ALA A 427 -28.48 -5.06 17.00
CA ALA A 427 -27.62 -5.90 17.83
C ALA A 427 -26.54 -5.08 18.56
N SER A 428 -26.20 -5.54 19.76
CA SER A 428 -25.02 -5.13 20.51
C SER A 428 -23.94 -6.23 20.47
N GLY A 429 -22.78 -5.96 21.09
CA GLY A 429 -21.70 -6.93 21.21
C GLY A 429 -20.34 -6.31 20.88
N SER A 430 -19.29 -6.81 21.53
CA SER A 430 -17.95 -6.22 21.48
C SER A 430 -17.15 -6.59 20.24
N ASP A 431 -17.07 -7.88 19.86
CA ASP A 431 -16.45 -8.31 18.59
C ASP A 431 -16.52 -9.84 18.36
N VAL A 432 -16.01 -10.30 17.21
CA VAL A 432 -15.82 -11.69 16.78
C VAL A 432 -14.33 -12.07 16.61
N PHE A 433 -13.39 -11.22 17.08
CA PHE A 433 -11.94 -11.41 16.91
C PHE A 433 -11.22 -12.10 18.09
N GLY A 434 -11.66 -11.86 19.32
CA GLY A 434 -11.01 -12.36 20.55
C GLY A 434 -11.13 -13.86 20.73
N SER A 435 -10.77 -14.42 21.90
CA SER A 435 -10.93 -15.86 22.19
C SER A 435 -12.37 -16.28 22.52
N GLY A 436 -13.28 -15.31 22.69
CA GLY A 436 -14.72 -15.51 22.78
C GLY A 436 -15.44 -14.41 21.99
N ASP A 437 -16.48 -14.80 21.25
CA ASP A 437 -17.24 -13.89 20.41
C ASP A 437 -18.42 -13.29 21.17
N ASN A 438 -18.75 -12.04 20.83
CA ASN A 438 -19.85 -11.28 21.38
C ASN A 438 -20.59 -10.55 20.25
N PHE A 439 -21.66 -11.16 19.74
CA PHE A 439 -22.49 -10.65 18.64
C PHE A 439 -23.87 -11.30 18.62
N TYR A 440 -24.80 -10.75 17.83
CA TYR A 440 -26.10 -11.36 17.61
C TYR A 440 -26.12 -12.13 16.28
N PHE A 441 -26.59 -13.38 16.32
CA PHE A 441 -26.57 -14.27 15.16
C PHE A 441 -27.98 -14.70 14.76
N VAL A 442 -28.44 -14.22 13.61
CA VAL A 442 -29.71 -14.63 13.01
C VAL A 442 -29.48 -15.81 12.09
N GLN A 443 -29.90 -16.99 12.52
CA GLN A 443 -29.39 -18.24 11.99
C GLN A 443 -30.45 -19.27 11.62
N ARG A 444 -30.02 -20.24 10.82
CA ARG A 444 -30.75 -21.43 10.43
C ARG A 444 -29.77 -22.58 10.17
N ALA A 445 -30.22 -23.81 10.39
CA ALA A 445 -29.38 -24.99 10.20
C ALA A 445 -28.89 -25.13 8.75
N ALA A 446 -27.58 -25.39 8.60
CA ALA A 446 -26.98 -25.77 7.32
C ALA A 446 -27.30 -27.24 7.00
N ALA A 447 -27.52 -27.56 5.73
CA ALA A 447 -27.70 -28.94 5.30
C ALA A 447 -26.36 -29.69 5.37
N SER A 448 -26.38 -30.90 5.94
CA SER A 448 -25.21 -31.78 5.96
C SER A 448 -24.91 -32.31 4.56
N ASN A 449 -23.64 -32.28 4.15
CA ASN A 449 -23.11 -32.97 2.95
C ASN A 449 -23.64 -32.49 1.59
N GLN A 450 -24.26 -31.31 1.52
CA GLN A 450 -24.65 -30.68 0.24
C GLN A 450 -23.87 -29.39 0.01
N LYS A 451 -23.52 -29.11 -1.25
CA LYS A 451 -22.96 -27.82 -1.63
C LYS A 451 -24.04 -26.75 -1.47
N GLN A 452 -23.81 -25.75 -0.62
CA GLN A 452 -24.78 -24.69 -0.34
C GLN A 452 -24.18 -23.32 -0.59
N LEU A 453 -24.98 -22.42 -1.15
CA LEU A 453 -24.66 -21.01 -1.33
C LEU A 453 -25.61 -20.18 -0.47
N MET A 454 -25.06 -19.33 0.38
CA MET A 454 -25.78 -18.27 1.06
C MET A 454 -25.38 -16.93 0.45
N THR A 455 -26.33 -16.09 0.06
CA THR A 455 -26.09 -14.72 -0.41
C THR A 455 -27.00 -13.73 0.30
N ALA A 456 -26.54 -12.50 0.41
CA ALA A 456 -27.33 -11.37 0.87
C ALA A 456 -26.81 -10.07 0.26
N GLN A 457 -27.65 -9.05 0.25
CA GLN A 457 -27.24 -7.67 0.06
C GLN A 457 -27.34 -6.95 1.41
N VAL A 458 -26.24 -6.41 1.91
CA VAL A 458 -26.25 -5.50 3.06
C VAL A 458 -26.61 -4.13 2.52
N ASP A 459 -27.84 -3.69 2.79
CA ASP A 459 -28.39 -2.42 2.31
C ASP A 459 -27.88 -1.23 3.11
N GLY A 460 -27.67 -1.45 4.41
CA GLY A 460 -27.28 -0.43 5.36
C GLY A 460 -26.67 -1.06 6.60
N LEU A 461 -25.61 -0.44 7.12
CA LEU A 461 -25.06 -0.75 8.42
C LEU A 461 -24.84 0.55 9.18
N LEU A 462 -25.64 0.75 10.22
CA LEU A 462 -25.65 1.98 10.96
C LEU A 462 -24.55 1.99 12.03
N GLU A 463 -23.59 2.90 11.87
CA GLU A 463 -22.33 2.93 12.61
C GLU A 463 -22.46 3.29 14.10
N SER A 464 -22.29 2.29 14.97
CA SER A 464 -22.04 2.47 16.41
C SER A 464 -20.55 2.47 16.77
N GLY A 465 -19.69 2.12 15.82
CA GLY A 465 -18.23 2.11 15.89
C GLY A 465 -17.64 1.73 14.54
N ALA A 466 -16.44 2.22 14.22
CA ALA A 466 -15.80 2.07 12.91
C ALA A 466 -15.56 0.59 12.50
N TYR A 467 -15.58 -0.33 13.47
CA TYR A 467 -15.39 -1.77 13.29
C TYR A 467 -16.63 -2.60 13.66
N ALA A 468 -17.80 -1.97 13.75
CA ALA A 468 -19.09 -2.68 13.75
C ALA A 468 -19.17 -3.56 12.50
N LYS A 469 -19.82 -4.73 12.59
CA LYS A 469 -19.86 -5.68 11.47
C LYS A 469 -21.26 -6.19 11.25
N ALA A 470 -21.62 -6.38 10.00
CA ALA A 470 -22.77 -7.13 9.56
C ALA A 470 -22.35 -8.04 8.41
N GLY A 471 -22.87 -9.26 8.30
CA GLY A 471 -22.45 -10.11 7.20
C GLY A 471 -23.07 -11.50 7.23
N VAL A 472 -22.73 -12.30 6.24
CA VAL A 472 -23.13 -13.72 6.18
C VAL A 472 -22.05 -14.56 6.86
N MET A 473 -22.48 -15.51 7.69
CA MET A 473 -21.60 -16.38 8.46
C MET A 473 -22.08 -17.83 8.37
N ILE A 474 -21.12 -18.76 8.35
CA ILE A 474 -21.31 -20.14 8.76
C ILE A 474 -20.55 -20.40 10.06
N ARG A 475 -21.25 -20.88 11.08
CA ARG A 475 -20.69 -21.18 12.41
C ARG A 475 -20.89 -22.65 12.75
N PHE A 476 -19.84 -23.31 13.21
CA PHE A 476 -19.86 -24.71 13.59
C PHE A 476 -20.22 -24.88 15.07
N GLY A 477 -20.90 -25.96 15.41
CA GLY A 477 -21.42 -26.24 16.75
C GLY A 477 -22.93 -26.05 16.89
N LYS A 478 -23.45 -26.37 18.08
CA LYS A 478 -24.88 -26.35 18.37
C LYS A 478 -25.24 -25.10 19.19
N PRO A 479 -26.25 -24.31 18.77
CA PRO A 479 -26.75 -23.21 19.58
C PRO A 479 -27.20 -23.69 20.96
N GLY A 480 -26.83 -22.94 22.02
CA GLY A 480 -27.11 -23.25 23.42
C GLY A 480 -25.97 -23.98 24.16
N ASP A 481 -24.99 -24.52 23.46
CA ASP A 481 -23.80 -25.09 24.10
C ASP A 481 -22.86 -23.98 24.61
N LYS A 482 -22.21 -24.19 25.76
CA LYS A 482 -21.26 -23.21 26.33
C LYS A 482 -20.09 -22.87 25.39
N SER A 483 -19.66 -23.82 24.57
CA SER A 483 -18.59 -23.62 23.59
C SER A 483 -19.02 -22.84 22.35
N TYR A 484 -20.33 -22.58 22.17
CA TYR A 484 -20.84 -21.95 20.96
C TYR A 484 -20.31 -20.53 20.77
N ALA A 485 -20.03 -19.80 21.86
CA ALA A 485 -19.47 -18.45 21.82
C ALA A 485 -18.02 -18.38 21.33
N SER A 486 -17.27 -19.48 21.38
CA SER A 486 -15.88 -19.53 20.91
C SER A 486 -15.70 -20.43 19.68
N ALA A 487 -16.79 -20.99 19.16
CA ALA A 487 -16.76 -22.03 18.14
C ALA A 487 -16.17 -21.56 16.79
N PRO A 488 -15.63 -22.50 15.98
CA PRO A 488 -15.12 -22.18 14.65
C PRO A 488 -16.18 -21.53 13.76
N CYS A 489 -15.76 -20.58 12.94
CA CYS A 489 -16.65 -19.88 12.02
C CYS A 489 -15.93 -19.37 10.78
N VAL A 490 -16.68 -19.13 9.72
CA VAL A 490 -16.26 -18.37 8.55
C VAL A 490 -17.32 -17.34 8.25
N MET A 491 -16.93 -16.08 8.10
CA MET A 491 -17.83 -14.95 7.89
C MET A 491 -17.31 -14.08 6.75
N VAL A 492 -18.19 -13.67 5.83
CA VAL A 492 -17.94 -12.51 5.00
C VAL A 492 -18.55 -11.32 5.71
N ASN A 493 -17.72 -10.49 6.33
CA ASN A 493 -18.14 -9.31 7.05
C ASN A 493 -18.16 -8.08 6.15
N VAL A 494 -19.14 -7.22 6.39
CA VAL A 494 -19.31 -5.88 5.85
C VAL A 494 -19.19 -4.90 7.01
N PHE A 495 -18.39 -3.87 6.81
CA PHE A 495 -18.18 -2.80 7.76
C PHE A 495 -19.07 -1.58 7.44
N PRO A 496 -19.17 -0.56 8.33
CA PRO A 496 -20.08 0.57 8.12
C PRO A 496 -19.75 1.38 6.86
N ASP A 497 -18.50 1.33 6.44
CA ASP A 497 -18.02 1.96 5.20
C ASP A 497 -18.35 1.16 3.93
N GLY A 498 -18.98 -0.01 4.06
CA GLY A 498 -19.24 -0.98 3.00
C GLY A 498 -18.03 -1.83 2.59
N GLY A 499 -16.89 -1.64 3.25
CA GLY A 499 -15.74 -2.51 3.11
C GLY A 499 -16.13 -3.95 3.45
N VAL A 500 -15.57 -4.92 2.74
CA VAL A 500 -15.86 -6.34 2.93
C VAL A 500 -14.59 -7.12 3.21
N ALA A 501 -14.63 -8.12 4.06
CA ALA A 501 -13.50 -9.02 4.31
C ALA A 501 -13.98 -10.45 4.55
N LEU A 502 -13.07 -11.41 4.44
CA LEU A 502 -13.31 -12.80 4.84
C LEU A 502 -12.63 -13.04 6.19
N LEU A 503 -13.42 -13.34 7.20
CA LEU A 503 -12.99 -13.68 8.54
C LEU A 503 -13.14 -15.19 8.76
N SER A 504 -12.16 -15.80 9.42
CA SER A 504 -12.20 -17.21 9.78
C SER A 504 -11.61 -17.48 11.17
N ARG A 505 -12.17 -18.48 11.84
CA ARG A 505 -11.68 -19.04 13.10
C ARG A 505 -11.59 -20.55 12.93
N ALA A 506 -10.37 -21.07 12.96
CA ALA A 506 -10.10 -22.47 12.65
C ALA A 506 -10.52 -23.44 13.76
N SER A 507 -10.39 -23.04 15.03
CA SER A 507 -10.68 -23.91 16.19
C SER A 507 -11.31 -23.10 17.32
N ALA A 508 -11.99 -23.81 18.24
CA ALA A 508 -12.69 -23.17 19.33
C ALA A 508 -11.70 -22.40 20.23
N GLY A 509 -11.94 -21.11 20.46
CA GLY A 509 -11.12 -20.26 21.33
C GLY A 509 -9.84 -19.67 20.71
N ALA A 510 -9.43 -20.09 19.51
CA ALA A 510 -8.30 -19.51 18.79
C ALA A 510 -8.68 -18.14 18.21
N ALA A 511 -7.79 -17.14 18.19
CA ALA A 511 -8.09 -15.83 17.61
C ALA A 511 -8.56 -15.94 16.15
N ALA A 512 -9.49 -15.08 15.75
CA ALA A 512 -9.95 -15.04 14.37
C ALA A 512 -8.91 -14.33 13.47
N THR A 513 -8.80 -14.79 12.23
CA THR A 513 -8.00 -14.18 11.18
C THR A 513 -8.91 -13.53 10.14
N GLU A 514 -8.49 -12.40 9.57
CA GLU A 514 -9.24 -11.68 8.55
C GLU A 514 -8.37 -11.42 7.34
N THR A 515 -8.94 -11.54 6.13
CA THR A 515 -8.29 -11.14 4.90
C THR A 515 -8.24 -9.61 4.77
N LYS A 516 -7.46 -9.10 3.81
CA LYS A 516 -7.41 -7.64 3.57
C LYS A 516 -8.82 -7.12 3.26
N ARG A 517 -9.24 -6.06 3.96
CA ARG A 517 -10.52 -5.37 3.70
C ARG A 517 -10.55 -4.80 2.28
N TYR A 518 -11.61 -5.12 1.56
CA TYR A 518 -11.90 -4.65 0.21
C TYR A 518 -12.88 -3.47 0.29
N PRO A 519 -12.49 -2.26 -0.11
CA PRO A 519 -13.34 -1.07 0.03
C PRO A 519 -14.51 -1.08 -0.97
N GLY A 520 -15.57 -0.36 -0.65
CA GLY A 520 -16.70 -0.10 -1.53
C GLY A 520 -17.89 0.40 -0.72
N PRO A 521 -18.76 1.27 -1.26
CA PRO A 521 -19.89 1.79 -0.50
C PRO A 521 -20.99 0.74 -0.32
N LEU A 522 -21.82 0.91 0.70
CA LEU A 522 -23.11 0.23 0.78
C LEU A 522 -24.06 0.73 -0.35
N PRO A 523 -24.95 -0.11 -0.89
CA PRO A 523 -25.20 -1.49 -0.52
C PRO A 523 -24.14 -2.47 -1.04
N ARG A 524 -23.87 -3.55 -0.30
CA ARG A 524 -22.88 -4.58 -0.69
C ARG A 524 -23.53 -5.94 -0.85
N ARG A 525 -23.33 -6.56 -2.01
CA ARG A 525 -23.71 -7.96 -2.22
C ARG A 525 -22.61 -8.87 -1.69
N ILE A 526 -22.93 -9.85 -0.88
CA ILE A 526 -21.98 -10.77 -0.23
C ILE A 526 -22.51 -12.21 -0.32
N GLY A 527 -21.61 -13.18 -0.18
CA GLY A 527 -21.99 -14.58 -0.13
C GLY A 527 -20.96 -15.51 0.49
N LEU A 528 -21.40 -16.71 0.85
CA LEU A 528 -20.59 -17.82 1.32
C LEU A 528 -21.01 -19.09 0.58
N ILE A 529 -20.04 -19.76 -0.04
CA ILE A 529 -20.23 -21.12 -0.57
C ILE A 529 -19.66 -22.09 0.44
N ARG A 530 -20.44 -23.10 0.86
CA ARG A 530 -19.91 -24.32 1.48
C ARG A 530 -19.85 -25.41 0.41
N ASP A 531 -18.64 -25.84 0.07
CA ASP A 531 -18.37 -26.96 -0.82
C ASP A 531 -17.61 -28.06 -0.07
N GLY A 532 -18.36 -28.95 0.57
CA GLY A 532 -17.81 -30.04 1.38
C GLY A 532 -16.92 -29.50 2.51
N ALA A 533 -15.62 -29.72 2.37
CA ALA A 533 -14.58 -29.30 3.31
C ALA A 533 -14.06 -27.87 3.07
N ARG A 534 -14.58 -27.13 2.08
CA ARG A 534 -14.13 -25.77 1.76
C ARG A 534 -15.26 -24.78 1.95
N ILE A 535 -14.91 -23.59 2.43
CA ILE A 535 -15.81 -22.44 2.44
C ILE A 535 -15.17 -21.31 1.64
N ILE A 536 -15.92 -20.74 0.70
CA ILE A 536 -15.45 -19.65 -0.18
C ILE A 536 -16.23 -18.39 0.17
N GLY A 537 -15.52 -17.30 0.46
CA GLY A 537 -16.10 -15.98 0.68
C GLY A 537 -16.30 -15.22 -0.62
N LEU A 538 -17.45 -14.56 -0.78
CA LEU A 538 -17.82 -13.83 -1.99
C LEU A 538 -18.21 -12.37 -1.72
N ALA A 539 -17.86 -11.47 -2.63
CA ALA A 539 -18.40 -10.12 -2.73
C ALA A 539 -18.94 -9.84 -4.15
N GLY A 540 -19.94 -8.99 -4.30
CA GLY A 540 -20.41 -8.54 -5.62
C GLY A 540 -19.63 -7.34 -6.12
N ASP A 541 -19.41 -7.27 -7.44
CA ASP A 541 -18.96 -6.06 -8.13
C ASP A 541 -20.15 -5.32 -8.80
N ASP A 542 -19.88 -4.10 -9.30
CA ASP A 542 -20.89 -3.26 -9.94
C ASP A 542 -21.37 -3.79 -11.30
N ALA A 543 -20.58 -4.69 -11.92
CA ALA A 543 -20.93 -5.40 -13.15
C ALA A 543 -21.83 -6.63 -12.87
N GLY A 544 -22.12 -6.92 -11.61
CA GLY A 544 -22.98 -8.02 -11.18
C GLY A 544 -22.27 -9.37 -11.09
N ASN A 545 -20.94 -9.43 -11.19
CA ASN A 545 -20.13 -10.64 -10.99
C ASN A 545 -19.87 -10.92 -9.51
N TRP A 546 -19.36 -12.13 -9.22
CA TRP A 546 -18.93 -12.53 -7.88
C TRP A 546 -17.40 -12.56 -7.80
N ILE A 547 -16.88 -11.81 -6.86
CA ILE A 547 -15.48 -11.72 -6.46
C ILE A 547 -15.18 -12.78 -5.40
N ASN A 548 -14.13 -13.58 -5.61
CA ASN A 548 -13.59 -14.47 -4.59
C ASN A 548 -12.73 -13.71 -3.57
N LEU A 549 -13.15 -13.70 -2.30
CA LEU A 549 -12.46 -13.06 -1.17
C LEU A 549 -11.41 -13.97 -0.51
N GLY A 550 -11.42 -15.26 -0.83
CA GLY A 550 -10.57 -16.29 -0.24
C GLY A 550 -11.34 -17.57 0.08
N GLU A 551 -10.57 -18.62 0.36
CA GLU A 551 -11.07 -19.94 0.73
C GLU A 551 -10.56 -20.35 2.11
N VAL A 552 -11.40 -21.07 2.86
CA VAL A 552 -11.08 -21.61 4.18
C VAL A 552 -11.30 -23.12 4.17
N ASP A 553 -10.28 -23.87 4.54
CA ASP A 553 -10.37 -25.31 4.76
C ASP A 553 -11.03 -25.60 6.12
N VAL A 554 -12.14 -26.32 6.08
CA VAL A 554 -12.92 -26.78 7.24
C VAL A 554 -13.09 -28.30 7.23
N SER A 555 -12.15 -29.02 6.62
CA SER A 555 -12.11 -30.49 6.58
C SER A 555 -12.22 -31.13 7.96
N SER A 556 -11.53 -30.59 8.97
CA SER A 556 -11.60 -31.03 10.36
C SER A 556 -12.99 -30.84 11.01
N LEU A 557 -13.85 -30.02 10.40
CA LEU A 557 -15.19 -29.66 10.88
C LEU A 557 -16.30 -30.24 10.01
N ALA A 558 -15.97 -31.03 8.97
CA ALA A 558 -16.92 -31.48 7.96
C ALA A 558 -18.16 -32.19 8.55
N ASN A 559 -17.95 -32.93 9.65
CA ASN A 559 -18.99 -33.71 10.34
C ASN A 559 -19.67 -32.96 11.50
N GLN A 560 -19.26 -31.72 11.81
CA GLN A 560 -19.90 -30.94 12.87
C GLN A 560 -21.20 -30.29 12.38
N PRO A 561 -22.21 -30.15 13.25
CA PRO A 561 -23.38 -29.34 12.95
C PRO A 561 -22.93 -27.91 12.65
N ALA A 562 -23.57 -27.26 11.68
CA ALA A 562 -23.27 -25.89 11.32
C ALA A 562 -24.55 -25.08 11.09
N GLN A 563 -24.45 -23.78 11.31
CA GLN A 563 -25.54 -22.83 11.15
C GLN A 563 -25.10 -21.77 10.15
N PHE A 564 -25.92 -21.53 9.13
CA PHE A 564 -25.80 -20.36 8.26
C PHE A 564 -26.58 -19.21 8.89
N GLY A 565 -26.13 -17.97 8.73
CA GLY A 565 -26.86 -16.84 9.29
C GLY A 565 -26.25 -15.47 9.00
N PHE A 566 -26.89 -14.46 9.57
CA PHE A 566 -26.45 -13.08 9.57
C PHE A 566 -25.86 -12.76 10.94
N ALA A 567 -24.58 -12.44 10.97
CA ALA A 567 -23.91 -11.99 12.18
C ALA A 567 -23.92 -10.47 12.23
N THR A 568 -24.22 -9.88 13.37
CA THR A 568 -24.21 -8.42 13.57
C THR A 568 -23.61 -8.06 14.92
N THR A 569 -22.65 -7.15 14.93
CA THR A 569 -21.97 -6.64 16.13
C THR A 569 -21.78 -5.13 16.05
N SER A 570 -21.93 -4.47 17.20
CA SER A 570 -21.85 -3.02 17.35
C SER A 570 -20.45 -2.49 17.68
N GLN A 571 -19.50 -3.40 17.93
CA GLN A 571 -18.19 -3.13 18.51
C GLN A 571 -18.20 -2.58 19.96
N GLN A 572 -19.36 -2.61 20.62
CA GLN A 572 -19.54 -2.10 21.98
C GLN A 572 -20.44 -3.06 22.77
N SER A 573 -20.09 -3.36 24.02
CA SER A 573 -20.89 -4.28 24.85
C SER A 573 -22.27 -3.70 25.24
N GLY A 574 -22.49 -2.39 25.10
CA GLY A 574 -23.74 -1.71 25.50
C GLY A 574 -24.40 -0.83 24.44
N GLY A 575 -23.80 -0.67 23.25
CA GLY A 575 -24.36 0.09 22.13
C GLY A 575 -25.06 -0.82 21.14
N PHE A 576 -26.04 -0.32 20.38
CA PHE A 576 -26.68 -1.07 19.30
C PHE A 576 -26.29 -0.51 17.93
N THR A 577 -26.03 -1.41 16.98
CA THR A 577 -26.00 -1.11 15.55
C THR A 577 -27.29 -1.59 14.89
N ARG A 578 -27.60 -1.09 13.69
CA ARG A 578 -28.69 -1.55 12.84
C ARG A 578 -28.11 -2.02 11.51
N ALA A 579 -28.29 -3.30 11.20
CA ALA A 579 -27.95 -3.88 9.92
C ALA A 579 -29.23 -4.19 9.12
N GLU A 580 -29.24 -3.80 7.85
CA GLU A 580 -30.33 -4.09 6.92
C GLU A 580 -29.84 -5.06 5.84
N PHE A 581 -30.56 -6.17 5.66
CA PHE A 581 -30.28 -7.18 4.65
C PHE A 581 -31.46 -7.33 3.69
N SER A 582 -31.20 -7.34 2.39
CA SER A 582 -32.16 -7.72 1.35
C SER A 582 -31.58 -8.79 0.44
N LYS A 583 -32.38 -9.28 -0.52
CA LYS A 583 -31.99 -10.31 -1.51
C LYS A 583 -31.31 -11.51 -0.85
N VAL A 584 -31.89 -11.94 0.26
CA VAL A 584 -31.40 -13.08 1.04
C VAL A 584 -31.76 -14.37 0.34
N GLU A 585 -30.76 -15.18 0.00
CA GLU A 585 -30.95 -16.49 -0.60
C GLU A 585 -30.07 -17.53 0.12
N LEU A 586 -30.64 -18.71 0.36
CA LEU A 586 -29.92 -19.90 0.80
C LEU A 586 -30.37 -21.06 -0.07
N THR A 587 -29.50 -21.49 -0.98
CA THR A 587 -29.85 -22.42 -2.05
C THR A 587 -28.76 -23.49 -2.23
N THR A 588 -29.14 -24.61 -2.84
CA THR A 588 -28.19 -25.61 -3.34
C THR A 588 -27.81 -25.21 -4.76
N VAL A 589 -26.55 -24.84 -4.99
CA VAL A 589 -26.09 -24.28 -6.28
C VAL A 589 -24.82 -24.99 -6.73
N ASP A 590 -24.69 -25.15 -8.05
CA ASP A 590 -23.43 -25.54 -8.70
C ASP A 590 -22.55 -24.30 -8.88
N PRO A 591 -21.38 -24.20 -8.19
CA PRO A 591 -20.48 -23.06 -8.32
C PRO A 591 -20.04 -22.78 -9.76
N ALA A 592 -20.05 -23.77 -10.66
CA ALA A 592 -19.74 -23.56 -12.07
C ALA A 592 -20.75 -22.67 -12.80
N LYS A 593 -21.96 -22.49 -12.24
CA LYS A 593 -22.98 -21.55 -12.74
C LYS A 593 -22.80 -20.14 -12.19
N LEU A 594 -21.97 -19.97 -11.17
CA LEU A 594 -21.58 -18.66 -10.69
C LEU A 594 -20.43 -18.18 -11.59
N LYS A 595 -20.59 -16.98 -12.16
CA LYS A 595 -19.48 -16.28 -12.81
C LYS A 595 -18.54 -15.76 -11.71
N LEU A 596 -17.75 -16.67 -11.17
CA LEU A 596 -16.71 -16.36 -10.19
C LEU A 596 -15.52 -15.76 -10.93
N GLU A 597 -15.11 -14.59 -10.49
CA GLU A 597 -13.92 -13.93 -11.00
C GLU A 597 -12.85 -13.96 -9.93
N ASP A 598 -11.69 -14.53 -10.28
CA ASP A 598 -10.49 -14.52 -9.46
C ASP A 598 -9.78 -13.16 -9.58
N LYS A 599 -10.50 -12.10 -9.22
CA LYS A 599 -10.03 -10.72 -9.37
C LYS A 599 -9.23 -10.20 -8.17
N PHE A 600 -9.25 -10.87 -7.01
CA PHE A 600 -8.89 -10.23 -5.73
C PHE A 600 -7.84 -10.94 -4.88
N GLN A 601 -7.17 -11.99 -5.37
CA GLN A 601 -5.99 -12.55 -4.69
C GLN A 601 -4.67 -11.78 -4.93
N SER A 602 -4.68 -10.66 -5.65
CA SER A 602 -3.54 -9.74 -5.68
C SER A 602 -3.90 -8.33 -6.15
N ALA A 603 -4.52 -7.52 -5.29
CA ALA A 603 -4.73 -6.10 -5.60
C ALA A 603 -3.50 -5.26 -5.24
N LYS A 604 -2.64 -5.00 -6.25
CA LYS A 604 -2.02 -3.68 -6.39
C LYS A 604 -3.07 -2.75 -7.00
N HIS A 605 -3.27 -1.62 -6.33
CA HIS A 605 -4.17 -0.51 -6.62
C HIS A 605 -4.78 -0.42 -8.03
N ALA A 606 -6.12 -0.39 -8.07
CA ALA A 606 -6.87 0.43 -9.02
C ALA A 606 -8.16 0.89 -8.31
N ALA A 607 -8.27 2.19 -8.04
CA ALA A 607 -9.52 2.82 -7.63
C ALA A 607 -10.43 2.90 -8.85
N ALA A 608 -11.71 2.53 -8.69
CA ALA A 608 -12.71 2.76 -9.73
C ALA A 608 -13.21 4.20 -9.61
N GLU A 609 -12.69 5.08 -10.47
CA GLU A 609 -13.35 6.32 -10.87
C GLU A 609 -14.20 6.00 -12.11
N THR A 610 -15.53 6.07 -12.00
CA THR A 610 -16.39 6.09 -13.20
C THR A 610 -16.55 7.52 -13.70
N SER A 611 -15.54 7.96 -14.45
CA SER A 611 -15.66 8.93 -15.54
C SER A 611 -14.57 8.62 -16.56
N VAL A 612 -14.91 8.03 -17.72
CA VAL A 612 -13.92 7.77 -18.77
C VAL A 612 -13.82 9.03 -19.65
N SER A 613 -12.94 9.96 -19.27
CA SER A 613 -12.45 11.00 -20.18
C SER A 613 -11.25 10.46 -20.96
N TRP A 614 -11.36 10.34 -22.28
CA TRP A 614 -10.24 9.95 -23.15
C TRP A 614 -9.36 11.17 -23.44
N ASN A 615 -8.18 11.23 -22.82
CA ASN A 615 -7.22 12.29 -23.07
C ASN A 615 -6.02 11.75 -23.86
N SER A 616 -6.17 11.55 -25.17
CA SER A 616 -5.02 11.40 -26.07
C SER A 616 -4.63 12.78 -26.61
N TRP A 617 -3.68 13.43 -25.95
CA TRP A 617 -3.18 14.73 -26.40
C TRP A 617 -2.16 14.56 -27.52
N GLY A 618 -2.53 14.93 -28.74
CA GLY A 618 -1.56 15.25 -29.80
C GLY A 618 -1.11 16.70 -29.68
N SER A 619 0.20 16.96 -29.84
CA SER A 619 0.74 18.32 -29.92
C SER A 619 1.31 18.59 -31.31
N ILE A 620 0.90 19.69 -31.93
CA ILE A 620 1.49 20.19 -33.19
C ILE A 620 2.08 21.56 -32.93
N LYS A 621 3.35 21.75 -33.30
CA LYS A 621 4.01 23.06 -33.40
C LYS A 621 4.05 23.48 -34.87
N LEU A 622 3.39 24.57 -35.22
CA LEU A 622 3.47 25.16 -36.55
C LEU A 622 4.78 25.96 -36.66
N GLY A 623 5.60 25.66 -37.67
CA GLY A 623 6.92 26.27 -37.87
C GLY A 623 6.84 27.75 -38.24
N SER A 624 7.86 28.52 -37.86
CA SER A 624 7.92 29.99 -37.90
C SER A 624 7.94 30.66 -39.29
N LYS A 625 7.67 29.94 -40.38
CA LYS A 625 7.76 30.46 -41.76
C LYS A 625 6.43 30.58 -42.51
N GLU A 626 5.31 30.19 -41.93
CA GLU A 626 3.99 30.32 -42.57
C GLU A 626 3.20 31.45 -41.91
N LYS A 627 2.96 32.54 -42.65
CA LYS A 627 2.04 33.62 -42.26
C LYS A 627 0.72 33.42 -42.99
N GLY A 628 -0.28 32.94 -42.27
CA GLY A 628 -1.67 32.88 -42.73
C GLY A 628 -2.60 32.52 -41.58
N ASP A 629 -3.73 33.20 -41.49
CA ASP A 629 -4.83 32.85 -40.58
C ASP A 629 -5.58 31.64 -41.16
N PHE A 630 -5.68 30.55 -40.39
CA PHE A 630 -6.45 29.37 -40.77
C PHE A 630 -7.86 29.46 -40.16
N ASN A 631 -8.89 29.38 -40.99
CA ASN A 631 -10.30 29.28 -40.56
C ASN A 631 -10.84 27.90 -40.88
N PHE A 632 -11.60 27.31 -39.95
CA PHE A 632 -12.30 26.04 -40.16
C PHE A 632 -13.72 26.36 -40.65
N THR A 633 -14.11 25.89 -41.84
CA THR A 633 -15.52 25.95 -42.28
C THR A 633 -16.00 24.56 -42.68
N GLY A 634 -17.16 24.16 -42.16
CA GLY A 634 -17.82 22.90 -42.48
C GLY A 634 -19.29 23.14 -42.80
N GLY A 635 -19.72 22.70 -43.99
CA GLY A 635 -21.12 22.63 -44.36
C GLY A 635 -21.71 21.26 -43.98
N GLY A 636 -22.94 21.26 -43.45
CA GLY A 636 -23.72 20.06 -43.14
C GLY A 636 -24.33 20.10 -41.74
N ASP A 637 -25.64 19.91 -41.68
CA ASP A 637 -26.54 20.38 -40.62
C ASP A 637 -26.33 19.83 -39.20
N SER A 638 -26.63 20.71 -38.23
CA SER A 638 -26.95 20.49 -36.80
C SER A 638 -25.83 20.39 -35.75
N GLY A 639 -24.88 21.33 -35.76
CA GLY A 639 -24.08 21.66 -34.57
C GLY A 639 -23.85 23.17 -34.46
N VAL A 640 -23.73 23.73 -33.25
CA VAL A 640 -23.30 25.12 -33.03
C VAL A 640 -21.77 25.12 -33.04
N TRP A 641 -21.16 25.82 -33.98
CA TRP A 641 -19.69 25.89 -34.16
C TRP A 641 -19.22 27.33 -33.91
N GLN A 642 -18.08 27.49 -33.22
CA GLN A 642 -17.42 28.78 -33.05
C GLN A 642 -16.20 28.88 -33.96
N ASP A 643 -16.05 30.01 -34.65
CA ASP A 643 -14.85 30.30 -35.44
C ASP A 643 -13.65 30.53 -34.52
N VAL A 644 -12.56 29.78 -34.74
CA VAL A 644 -11.30 29.91 -33.99
C VAL A 644 -10.18 30.29 -34.93
N THR A 645 -9.59 31.48 -34.72
CA THR A 645 -8.42 31.97 -35.48
C THR A 645 -7.12 31.49 -34.83
N VAL A 646 -6.28 30.79 -35.59
CA VAL A 646 -5.02 30.18 -35.14
C VAL A 646 -3.82 31.08 -35.51
N LYS A 647 -2.96 31.40 -34.53
CA LYS A 647 -1.73 32.20 -34.72
C LYS A 647 -0.47 31.34 -34.90
N PRO A 648 0.49 31.75 -35.76
CA PRO A 648 1.77 31.05 -35.92
C PRO A 648 2.64 31.09 -34.66
N GLY A 649 3.23 29.95 -34.28
CA GLY A 649 4.18 29.83 -33.16
C GLY A 649 3.59 29.37 -31.82
N GLU A 650 2.26 29.26 -31.72
CA GLU A 650 1.58 28.75 -30.53
C GLU A 650 1.38 27.21 -30.62
N ALA A 651 1.36 26.54 -29.47
CA ALA A 651 1.16 25.09 -29.37
C ALA A 651 -0.31 24.79 -29.08
N TYR A 652 -0.93 23.98 -29.94
CA TYR A 652 -2.33 23.60 -29.80
C TYR A 652 -2.44 22.16 -29.31
N ARG A 653 -3.44 21.92 -28.46
CA ARG A 653 -3.72 20.64 -27.84
C ARG A 653 -5.19 20.30 -28.09
N PHE A 654 -5.47 19.13 -28.64
CA PHE A 654 -6.81 18.66 -28.99
C PHE A 654 -7.19 17.42 -28.17
N SER A 655 -8.46 17.30 -27.82
CA SER A 655 -9.04 16.11 -27.17
C SER A 655 -10.37 15.72 -27.82
N ILE A 656 -10.70 14.43 -27.80
CA ILE A 656 -12.02 13.91 -28.17
C ILE A 656 -12.68 13.37 -26.91
N ALA A 657 -13.80 13.97 -26.49
CA ALA A 657 -14.57 13.51 -25.36
C ALA A 657 -15.81 12.73 -25.83
N VAL A 658 -16.13 11.66 -25.10
CA VAL A 658 -17.31 10.83 -25.31
C VAL A 658 -18.11 10.86 -24.03
N THR A 659 -19.29 11.46 -24.05
CA THR A 659 -20.13 11.63 -22.86
C THR A 659 -21.48 10.94 -23.03
N ARG A 660 -21.98 10.33 -21.94
CA ARG A 660 -23.35 9.81 -21.83
C ARG A 660 -24.05 10.61 -20.73
N ASP A 661 -25.16 11.24 -21.10
CA ASP A 661 -25.74 12.43 -20.45
C ASP A 661 -25.81 12.40 -18.91
N GLY A 662 -25.29 13.48 -18.31
CA GLY A 662 -25.25 13.70 -16.87
C GLY A 662 -26.61 13.97 -16.24
N ALA A 663 -27.33 12.92 -15.86
CA ALA A 663 -28.24 12.81 -14.70
C ALA A 663 -28.95 11.44 -14.73
N ALA A 664 -29.27 10.88 -13.56
CA ALA A 664 -29.79 9.51 -13.43
C ALA A 664 -31.19 9.30 -14.03
N VAL A 665 -31.34 8.46 -15.08
CA VAL A 665 -32.54 7.64 -15.38
C VAL A 665 -32.16 6.34 -16.12
N LYS A 666 -32.98 5.30 -15.92
CA LYS A 666 -32.98 3.95 -16.49
C LYS A 666 -33.18 3.92 -18.03
N ASP A 667 -32.54 2.92 -18.65
CA ASP A 667 -32.68 2.40 -20.04
C ASP A 667 -32.21 3.28 -21.22
N SER A 668 -31.61 2.62 -22.24
CA SER A 668 -31.12 3.06 -23.57
C SER A 668 -30.96 4.57 -23.86
N GLY A 669 -29.77 5.04 -24.26
CA GLY A 669 -29.57 6.47 -24.59
C GLY A 669 -28.25 6.80 -25.32
N ALA A 670 -28.33 7.80 -26.20
CA ALA A 670 -27.34 8.31 -27.16
C ALA A 670 -25.98 8.72 -26.57
N VAL A 671 -24.98 8.84 -27.44
CA VAL A 671 -23.60 9.22 -27.09
C VAL A 671 -23.19 10.47 -27.86
N GLU A 672 -22.75 11.50 -27.15
CA GLU A 672 -22.22 12.74 -27.74
C GLU A 672 -20.69 12.63 -27.91
N LEU A 673 -20.20 12.97 -29.11
CA LEU A 673 -18.78 13.09 -29.44
C LEU A 673 -18.40 14.56 -29.55
N ARG A 674 -17.50 15.05 -28.69
CA ARG A 674 -16.99 16.42 -28.71
C ARG A 674 -15.51 16.49 -29.09
N LEU A 675 -15.14 17.45 -29.94
CA LEU A 675 -13.75 17.83 -30.19
C LEU A 675 -13.48 19.16 -29.48
N GLU A 676 -12.45 19.19 -28.63
CA GLU A 676 -12.08 20.37 -27.86
C GLU A 676 -10.63 20.76 -28.15
N ALA A 677 -10.32 22.05 -28.07
CA ALA A 677 -8.95 22.54 -28.01
C ALA A 677 -8.72 23.44 -26.81
N THR A 678 -7.48 23.46 -26.34
CA THR A 678 -7.05 24.39 -25.28
C THR A 678 -6.21 25.51 -25.88
N LEU A 679 -6.62 26.76 -25.68
CA LEU A 679 -5.91 27.97 -26.09
C LEU A 679 -5.57 28.81 -24.85
N ALA A 680 -4.28 29.07 -24.61
CA ALA A 680 -3.81 29.88 -23.48
C ALA A 680 -4.43 29.48 -22.12
N GLY A 681 -4.62 28.18 -21.89
CA GLY A 681 -5.20 27.64 -20.66
C GLY A 681 -6.74 27.64 -20.59
N LYS A 682 -7.45 28.07 -21.65
CA LYS A 682 -8.91 28.00 -21.75
C LYS A 682 -9.33 26.94 -22.77
N GLN A 683 -10.23 26.03 -22.37
CA GLN A 683 -10.86 25.08 -23.28
C GLN A 683 -11.91 25.78 -24.15
N VAL A 684 -11.91 25.47 -25.44
CA VAL A 684 -12.90 25.91 -26.42
C VAL A 684 -13.41 24.67 -27.15
N ALA A 685 -14.72 24.47 -27.12
CA ALA A 685 -15.37 23.41 -27.89
C ALA A 685 -15.30 23.77 -29.38
N ILE A 686 -14.66 22.90 -30.17
CA ILE A 686 -14.54 23.09 -31.61
C ILE A 686 -15.73 22.43 -32.31
N ALA A 687 -16.17 21.25 -31.84
CA ALA A 687 -17.16 20.40 -32.50
C ALA A 687 -18.03 19.61 -31.52
N SER A 688 -19.30 19.35 -31.84
CA SER A 688 -20.07 18.27 -31.21
C SER A 688 -21.03 17.58 -32.18
N ARG A 689 -21.29 16.28 -31.97
CA ARG A 689 -22.34 15.52 -32.69
C ARG A 689 -22.87 14.35 -31.86
N ASP A 690 -24.19 14.16 -31.91
CA ASP A 690 -24.89 13.07 -31.22
C ASP A 690 -25.02 11.82 -32.08
N PHE A 691 -24.88 10.65 -31.46
CA PHE A 691 -25.06 9.33 -32.07
C PHE A 691 -26.14 8.52 -31.37
N ASP A 692 -27.07 8.00 -32.17
CA ASP A 692 -28.12 7.08 -31.74
C ASP A 692 -27.63 5.64 -31.90
N LEU A 693 -27.43 4.95 -30.77
CA LEU A 693 -26.84 3.60 -30.72
C LEU A 693 -27.80 2.53 -31.28
N ASP A 694 -29.11 2.80 -31.35
CA ASP A 694 -30.12 1.83 -31.75
C ASP A 694 -30.20 1.63 -33.29
N LYS A 695 -29.45 2.41 -34.07
CA LYS A 695 -29.41 2.33 -35.55
C LYS A 695 -28.19 1.59 -36.10
N LEU A 696 -27.35 1.02 -35.25
CA LEU A 696 -26.18 0.23 -35.65
C LEU A 696 -26.55 -1.27 -35.68
N GLU A 697 -27.10 -1.73 -36.81
CA GLU A 697 -27.37 -3.16 -37.03
C GLU A 697 -26.07 -3.95 -37.25
N GLY A 698 -25.90 -5.05 -36.52
CA GLY A 698 -24.85 -6.06 -36.71
C GLY A 698 -25.16 -7.33 -35.92
N ASP A 699 -25.45 -8.43 -36.61
CA ASP A 699 -26.09 -9.65 -36.11
C ASP A 699 -25.35 -10.39 -34.98
N GLY A 700 -26.11 -10.69 -33.91
CA GLY A 700 -26.13 -12.00 -33.25
C GLY A 700 -24.90 -12.48 -32.45
N GLY A 701 -24.97 -12.33 -31.13
CA GLY A 701 -24.26 -13.20 -30.17
C GLY A 701 -22.82 -12.78 -29.83
N ALA A 702 -22.63 -12.43 -28.55
CA ALA A 702 -21.42 -11.81 -27.98
C ALA A 702 -21.19 -10.38 -28.49
N SER A 703 -21.30 -9.41 -27.58
CA SER A 703 -21.02 -7.99 -27.85
C SER A 703 -19.52 -7.77 -28.06
N VAL A 704 -19.04 -8.15 -29.24
CA VAL A 704 -17.77 -7.70 -29.82
C VAL A 704 -18.15 -6.77 -30.96
N LEU A 705 -17.95 -5.47 -30.76
CA LEU A 705 -17.97 -4.52 -31.87
C LEU A 705 -16.64 -4.67 -32.63
N SER A 706 -16.52 -5.71 -33.47
CA SER A 706 -15.35 -5.85 -34.36
C SER A 706 -15.55 -4.95 -35.56
N ILE A 707 -15.03 -3.72 -35.49
CA ILE A 707 -14.90 -2.87 -36.66
C ILE A 707 -13.61 -3.24 -37.39
N GLN A 708 -13.68 -4.26 -38.26
CA GLN A 708 -12.61 -4.57 -39.20
C GLN A 708 -13.05 -4.29 -40.63
N GLY A 709 -12.34 -3.38 -41.31
CA GLY A 709 -12.45 -3.21 -42.76
C GLY A 709 -12.49 -1.76 -43.25
N ARG A 710 -12.14 -1.58 -44.53
CA ARG A 710 -12.13 -0.31 -45.27
C ARG A 710 -13.41 0.54 -45.14
N ALA A 711 -14.55 -0.04 -44.75
CA ALA A 711 -15.84 0.65 -44.60
C ALA A 711 -15.90 1.61 -43.39
N ALA A 712 -15.18 1.35 -42.31
CA ALA A 712 -15.13 2.25 -41.15
C ALA A 712 -14.31 3.52 -41.43
N ILE A 713 -13.26 3.39 -42.24
CA ILE A 713 -12.43 4.50 -42.74
C ILE A 713 -13.25 5.39 -43.69
N GLU A 714 -14.20 4.83 -44.44
CA GLU A 714 -15.13 5.61 -45.28
C GLU A 714 -16.18 6.36 -44.44
N THR A 715 -16.59 5.80 -43.29
CA THR A 715 -17.61 6.39 -42.39
C THR A 715 -17.05 7.54 -41.54
N LEU A 716 -15.78 7.46 -41.12
CA LEU A 716 -15.09 8.53 -40.37
C LEU A 716 -14.45 9.60 -41.27
N ARG A 717 -14.34 9.35 -42.59
CA ARG A 717 -13.74 10.24 -43.59
C ARG A 717 -14.33 11.65 -43.67
N PRO A 718 -15.63 11.91 -43.40
CA PRO A 718 -16.18 13.26 -43.52
C PRO A 718 -15.91 14.17 -42.33
N LEU A 719 -15.49 13.64 -41.17
CA LEU A 719 -15.50 14.38 -39.90
C LEU A 719 -14.35 15.37 -39.71
N ILE A 720 -13.33 15.38 -40.57
CA ILE A 720 -12.29 16.42 -40.56
C ILE A 720 -11.91 16.76 -42.00
N ARG A 721 -12.43 17.87 -42.51
CA ARG A 721 -11.91 18.54 -43.71
C ARG A 721 -11.44 19.94 -43.32
N VAL A 722 -10.13 20.15 -43.29
CA VAL A 722 -9.53 21.48 -43.25
C VAL A 722 -9.31 21.91 -44.69
N VAL A 723 -10.03 22.93 -45.16
CA VAL A 723 -9.80 23.52 -46.48
C VAL A 723 -9.02 24.82 -46.28
N PRO A 724 -7.75 24.91 -46.70
CA PRO A 724 -7.04 26.18 -46.70
C PRO A 724 -7.57 27.05 -47.84
N LYS A 725 -7.70 28.35 -47.62
CA LYS A 725 -7.63 29.30 -48.72
C LYS A 725 -6.15 29.42 -49.09
N ALA A 726 -5.80 28.95 -50.29
CA ALA A 726 -4.45 28.99 -50.88
C ALA A 726 -3.81 30.39 -50.68
N GLU A 727 -2.50 30.53 -50.50
CA GLU A 727 -1.49 30.16 -51.49
C GLU A 727 -0.23 29.52 -50.88
N HIS A 728 0.28 28.50 -51.57
CA HIS A 728 1.53 27.74 -51.33
C HIS A 728 1.37 26.50 -50.45
N GLY A 729 1.01 25.41 -51.12
CA GLY A 729 0.59 24.13 -50.56
C GLY A 729 1.61 23.39 -49.70
N ARG A 730 1.08 22.84 -48.61
CA ARG A 730 1.25 21.45 -48.18
C ARG A 730 0.01 21.04 -47.37
N ASN A 731 -0.55 19.86 -47.66
CA ASN A 731 -1.66 19.31 -46.90
C ASN A 731 -1.14 18.70 -45.59
N LEU A 732 -1.77 19.01 -44.47
CA LEU A 732 -1.59 18.27 -43.22
C LEU A 732 -2.70 17.20 -43.15
N SER A 733 -2.33 15.93 -43.29
CA SER A 733 -3.22 14.80 -43.02
C SER A 733 -2.80 14.14 -41.72
N LEU A 734 -3.70 14.10 -40.74
CA LEU A 734 -3.52 13.29 -39.54
C LEU A 734 -4.07 11.89 -39.81
N ARG A 735 -3.25 10.87 -39.59
CA ARG A 735 -3.58 9.46 -39.80
C ARG A 735 -3.34 8.71 -38.50
N PHE A 736 -4.38 8.07 -37.97
CA PHE A 736 -4.29 7.19 -36.81
C PHE A 736 -4.38 5.75 -37.30
N ASP A 737 -3.28 5.00 -37.25
CA ASP A 737 -3.19 3.72 -37.94
C ASP A 737 -3.69 2.51 -37.12
N ASN A 738 -4.05 2.67 -35.84
CA ASN A 738 -4.72 1.64 -35.04
C ASN A 738 -5.47 2.26 -33.86
N VAL A 739 -6.81 2.27 -33.93
CA VAL A 739 -7.68 2.57 -32.79
C VAL A 739 -8.63 1.40 -32.64
N SER A 740 -8.46 0.63 -31.58
CA SER A 740 -9.34 -0.48 -31.21
C SER A 740 -10.11 -0.10 -29.95
N LEU A 741 -11.44 -0.07 -30.05
CA LEU A 741 -12.35 0.15 -28.93
C LEU A 741 -12.90 -1.21 -28.48
N THR A 742 -12.67 -1.57 -27.21
CA THR A 742 -13.31 -2.71 -26.56
C THR A 742 -14.21 -2.21 -25.44
N SER A 743 -15.40 -2.81 -25.29
CA SER A 743 -16.22 -2.59 -24.09
C SER A 743 -15.53 -3.22 -22.90
N GLY A 744 -14.95 -2.39 -22.03
CA GLY A 744 -13.97 -2.80 -21.02
C GLY A 744 -12.58 -2.41 -21.48
N GLY A 745 -12.04 -1.38 -20.82
CA GLY A 745 -10.76 -0.68 -21.02
C GLY A 745 -9.72 -1.32 -21.95
N ALA A 746 -9.21 -0.52 -22.89
CA ALA A 746 -8.05 -0.86 -23.70
C ALA A 746 -6.75 -0.76 -22.87
N THR A 747 -5.86 -1.74 -23.03
CA THR A 747 -4.53 -1.78 -22.41
C THR A 747 -3.53 -0.91 -23.18
N VAL A 748 -2.80 -0.05 -22.47
CA VAL A 748 -1.45 0.38 -22.87
C VAL A 748 -0.48 -0.23 -21.86
N SER A 749 0.41 -1.10 -22.32
CA SER A 749 1.34 -1.83 -21.44
C SER A 749 2.59 -1.03 -21.09
N MET A 750 2.88 -0.86 -19.80
CA MET A 750 4.21 -0.59 -19.22
C MET A 750 4.39 -1.34 -17.86
N GLN A 751 5.63 -1.78 -17.56
CA GLN A 751 6.02 -2.75 -16.51
C GLN A 751 6.13 -2.19 -15.05
N ARG A 752 6.13 -3.13 -14.07
CA ARG A 752 5.92 -3.12 -12.58
C ARG A 752 6.74 -2.19 -11.63
N ALA A 753 6.20 -1.96 -10.40
CA ALA A 753 6.93 -1.70 -9.12
C ALA A 753 6.21 -2.30 -7.87
N SER A 754 6.95 -2.79 -6.84
CA SER A 754 6.52 -3.49 -5.58
C SER A 754 6.72 -2.66 -4.29
N ALA A 755 6.17 -3.09 -3.13
CA ALA A 755 6.23 -2.41 -1.81
C ALA A 755 6.60 -3.37 -0.65
N SER A 756 7.25 -2.87 0.43
CA SER A 756 7.89 -3.62 1.55
C SER A 756 7.47 -3.15 2.96
N GLY A 757 7.56 -4.03 3.99
CA GLY A 757 7.35 -3.67 5.41
C GLY A 757 7.19 -4.81 6.45
N VAL A 758 8.03 -5.84 6.43
CA VAL A 758 8.44 -6.70 7.57
C VAL A 758 9.96 -6.85 7.38
N GLU A 759 10.81 -6.85 8.40
CA GLU A 759 12.18 -7.36 8.18
C GLU A 759 12.06 -8.85 7.86
N ASP A 760 11.93 -9.09 6.57
CA ASP A 760 11.93 -10.41 5.97
C ASP A 760 13.29 -11.02 6.33
N GLU A 761 13.31 -12.13 7.05
CA GLU A 761 14.56 -12.85 7.33
C GLU A 761 15.25 -13.29 6.02
N MET A 762 14.53 -13.28 4.90
CA MET A 762 15.02 -13.47 3.53
C MET A 762 15.38 -12.16 2.81
N ALA A 763 15.29 -11.00 3.47
CA ALA A 763 15.89 -9.77 2.99
C ALA A 763 17.40 -9.79 3.21
N VAL A 764 18.12 -9.10 2.33
CA VAL A 764 19.57 -8.88 2.45
C VAL A 764 19.83 -8.16 3.79
N PRO A 765 20.69 -8.68 4.68
CA PRO A 765 21.11 -7.98 5.89
C PRO A 765 21.68 -6.58 5.58
N ARG A 766 21.44 -5.59 6.44
CA ARG A 766 21.85 -4.19 6.18
C ARG A 766 23.37 -4.01 6.10
N ASP A 767 24.12 -4.91 6.72
CA ASP A 767 25.57 -5.00 6.75
C ASP A 767 26.16 -5.90 5.66
N ALA A 768 25.32 -6.59 4.88
CA ALA A 768 25.76 -7.35 3.72
C ALA A 768 26.05 -6.42 2.53
N ILE A 769 27.13 -6.72 1.82
CA ILE A 769 27.55 -5.96 0.64
C ILE A 769 26.81 -6.48 -0.58
N ALA A 770 25.95 -5.66 -1.18
CA ALA A 770 25.29 -5.99 -2.45
C ALA A 770 26.09 -5.48 -3.67
N ARG A 771 26.19 -6.32 -4.70
CA ARG A 771 26.74 -6.01 -6.03
C ARG A 771 25.71 -6.46 -7.07
N ARG A 772 24.96 -5.50 -7.62
CA ARG A 772 23.85 -5.78 -8.53
C ARG A 772 24.24 -5.60 -9.99
N ASP A 773 23.46 -6.20 -10.88
CA ASP A 773 23.55 -6.04 -12.34
C ASP A 773 24.91 -6.44 -12.94
N LEU A 774 25.59 -7.43 -12.34
CA LEU A 774 26.87 -7.91 -12.84
C LEU A 774 26.65 -8.76 -14.09
N THR A 775 26.98 -8.23 -15.27
CA THR A 775 26.90 -8.98 -16.53
C THR A 775 27.92 -10.11 -16.53
N TYR A 776 27.43 -11.34 -16.57
CA TYR A 776 28.30 -12.54 -16.63
C TYR A 776 28.37 -13.13 -18.04
N ALA A 777 27.39 -12.85 -18.90
CA ALA A 777 27.41 -13.24 -20.30
C ALA A 777 26.54 -12.29 -21.16
N SER A 778 26.84 -12.20 -22.44
CA SER A 778 25.96 -11.58 -23.44
C SER A 778 25.60 -12.64 -24.48
N ARG A 779 24.30 -12.79 -24.78
CA ARG A 779 23.78 -13.72 -25.78
C ARG A 779 23.03 -12.90 -26.84
N GLU A 780 23.39 -13.00 -28.12
CA GLU A 780 22.80 -12.19 -29.21
C GLU A 780 22.63 -10.67 -28.92
N ARG A 781 22.06 -9.89 -29.84
CA ARG A 781 22.02 -8.41 -29.73
C ARG A 781 20.99 -7.98 -28.68
N ASN A 782 21.46 -7.39 -27.58
CA ASN A 782 20.66 -6.84 -26.46
C ASN A 782 20.11 -7.85 -25.43
N ASN A 783 20.69 -9.05 -25.28
CA ASN A 783 20.32 -9.99 -24.20
C ASN A 783 21.52 -10.26 -23.27
N GLU A 784 21.84 -9.29 -22.42
CA GLU A 784 22.81 -9.46 -21.34
C GLU A 784 22.21 -10.32 -20.23
N LEU A 785 22.96 -11.35 -19.82
CA LEU A 785 22.65 -12.16 -18.66
C LEU A 785 23.43 -11.64 -17.45
N LYS A 786 22.71 -11.37 -16.37
CA LYS A 786 23.24 -10.69 -15.20
C LYS A 786 23.07 -11.53 -13.94
N LEU A 787 23.85 -11.19 -12.92
CA LEU A 787 23.70 -11.73 -11.58
C LEU A 787 23.78 -10.63 -10.53
N ASP A 788 23.14 -10.87 -9.40
CA ASP A 788 23.25 -10.05 -8.20
C ASP A 788 23.99 -10.87 -7.14
N LEU A 789 25.10 -10.34 -6.65
CA LEU A 789 25.97 -10.96 -5.66
C LEU A 789 25.85 -10.23 -4.32
N PHE A 790 25.54 -10.97 -3.27
CA PHE A 790 25.45 -10.49 -1.89
C PHE A 790 26.55 -11.14 -1.07
N LEU A 791 27.35 -10.33 -0.38
CA LEU A 791 28.44 -10.80 0.48
C LEU A 791 28.08 -10.54 1.94
N PRO A 792 28.31 -11.48 2.85
CA PRO A 792 28.16 -11.25 4.28
C PRO A 792 29.25 -10.27 4.78
N PRO A 793 29.09 -9.68 5.98
CA PRO A 793 30.14 -8.86 6.58
C PRO A 793 31.41 -9.68 6.87
N GLY A 794 32.58 -9.09 6.64
CA GLY A 794 33.89 -9.68 6.92
C GLY A 794 34.89 -9.54 5.76
N ASP A 795 36.05 -10.19 5.90
CA ASP A 795 37.17 -10.09 4.93
C ASP A 795 37.22 -11.25 3.91
N GLY A 796 36.32 -12.24 4.04
CA GLY A 796 36.29 -13.44 3.20
C GLY A 796 37.55 -14.32 3.31
N PRO A 797 37.80 -15.22 2.33
CA PRO A 797 36.90 -15.56 1.24
C PRO A 797 35.66 -16.33 1.74
N PHE A 798 34.49 -15.94 1.24
CA PHE A 798 33.19 -16.46 1.68
C PHE A 798 32.77 -17.71 0.88
N PRO A 799 32.30 -18.79 1.53
CA PRO A 799 31.59 -19.84 0.81
C PRO A 799 30.36 -19.28 0.11
N LEU A 800 29.99 -19.83 -1.05
CA LEU A 800 29.00 -19.26 -1.96
C LEU A 800 27.78 -20.17 -2.13
N VAL A 801 26.58 -19.60 -2.12
CA VAL A 801 25.35 -20.23 -2.55
C VAL A 801 24.88 -19.57 -3.85
N THR A 802 24.86 -20.32 -4.94
CA THR A 802 24.26 -19.86 -6.21
C THR A 802 22.78 -20.24 -6.23
N TRP A 803 21.91 -19.23 -6.16
CA TRP A 803 20.46 -19.40 -6.17
C TRP A 803 19.89 -19.25 -7.59
N ILE A 804 19.06 -20.21 -7.99
CA ILE A 804 18.39 -20.26 -9.29
C ILE A 804 16.87 -20.16 -9.06
N HIS A 805 16.23 -19.18 -9.69
CA HIS A 805 14.82 -18.86 -9.43
C HIS A 805 13.83 -19.94 -9.94
N GLY A 806 12.76 -20.18 -9.18
CA GLY A 806 11.70 -21.12 -9.52
C GLY A 806 10.55 -20.44 -10.26
N CYS A 807 10.33 -20.77 -11.53
CA CYS A 807 9.30 -20.11 -12.37
C CYS A 807 8.92 -20.94 -13.64
N GLY A 808 9.01 -22.27 -13.59
CA GLY A 808 8.64 -23.14 -14.71
C GLY A 808 9.50 -22.97 -15.98
N TRP A 809 10.74 -22.49 -15.84
CA TRP A 809 11.69 -22.18 -16.92
C TRP A 809 11.29 -21.05 -17.88
N HIS A 810 10.05 -20.54 -17.85
CA HIS A 810 9.54 -19.54 -18.80
C HIS A 810 9.20 -18.18 -18.16
N LEU A 811 9.40 -18.02 -16.85
CA LEU A 811 9.14 -16.78 -16.12
C LEU A 811 10.30 -16.46 -15.14
N GLY A 812 10.29 -15.26 -14.58
CA GLY A 812 11.22 -14.82 -13.53
C GLY A 812 12.56 -14.28 -14.03
N ASP A 813 13.34 -13.72 -13.08
CA ASP A 813 14.70 -13.20 -13.24
C ASP A 813 15.44 -13.24 -11.88
N ARG A 814 16.72 -12.85 -11.86
CA ARG A 814 17.55 -12.79 -10.63
C ARG A 814 16.99 -11.89 -9.53
N ALA A 815 16.15 -10.90 -9.88
CA ALA A 815 15.56 -9.94 -8.94
C ALA A 815 14.23 -10.44 -8.35
N SER A 816 13.64 -11.48 -8.96
CA SER A 816 12.29 -11.91 -8.65
C SER A 816 12.16 -12.64 -7.31
N TRP A 817 13.24 -13.21 -6.74
CA TRP A 817 13.17 -14.04 -5.53
C TRP A 817 14.50 -14.12 -4.76
N THR A 818 14.51 -13.78 -3.46
CA THR A 818 15.72 -13.70 -2.61
C THR A 818 15.77 -14.74 -1.47
N HIS A 819 15.26 -15.96 -1.68
CA HIS A 819 15.03 -16.88 -0.57
C HIS A 819 16.27 -17.33 0.20
N MET A 820 17.45 -17.31 -0.40
CA MET A 820 18.69 -17.72 0.26
C MET A 820 19.41 -16.59 1.00
N ASN A 821 18.91 -15.36 0.97
CA ASN A 821 19.62 -14.25 1.61
C ASN A 821 19.71 -14.36 3.14
N PHE A 822 18.93 -15.22 3.79
CA PHE A 822 19.16 -15.54 5.20
C PHE A 822 20.53 -16.21 5.45
N ALA A 823 21.12 -16.88 4.45
CA ALA A 823 22.44 -17.51 4.56
C ALA A 823 23.59 -16.52 4.70
N LEU A 824 23.36 -15.25 4.33
CA LEU A 824 24.31 -14.15 4.56
C LEU A 824 24.61 -13.99 6.06
N ARG A 825 23.61 -14.14 6.93
CA ARG A 825 23.79 -14.06 8.39
C ARG A 825 24.62 -15.20 8.96
N SER A 826 24.79 -16.28 8.20
CA SER A 826 25.60 -17.44 8.57
C SER A 826 26.95 -17.47 7.84
N GLY A 827 27.35 -16.36 7.20
CA GLY A 827 28.66 -16.22 6.58
C GLY A 827 28.79 -16.79 5.16
N PHE A 828 27.67 -17.08 4.48
CA PHE A 828 27.67 -17.48 3.08
C PHE A 828 27.38 -16.29 2.18
N ALA A 829 28.18 -16.09 1.13
CA ALA A 829 27.79 -15.24 0.02
C ALA A 829 26.65 -15.89 -0.77
N VAL A 830 25.78 -15.08 -1.38
CA VAL A 830 24.65 -15.54 -2.18
C VAL A 830 24.69 -14.86 -3.55
N ALA A 831 24.68 -15.63 -4.63
CA ALA A 831 24.58 -15.14 -6.00
C ALA A 831 23.24 -15.56 -6.61
N ASN A 832 22.39 -14.58 -6.92
CA ASN A 832 21.18 -14.80 -7.70
C ASN A 832 21.50 -14.61 -9.18
N ILE A 833 21.21 -15.61 -10.02
CA ILE A 833 21.61 -15.60 -11.43
C ILE A 833 20.41 -15.58 -12.37
N ASP A 834 20.51 -14.86 -13.47
CA ASP A 834 19.61 -15.02 -14.61
C ASP A 834 19.89 -16.34 -15.35
N CYS A 835 18.93 -16.79 -16.15
CA CYS A 835 19.16 -17.71 -17.25
C CYS A 835 18.14 -17.42 -18.36
N ARG A 836 18.44 -17.74 -19.63
CA ARG A 836 17.45 -17.54 -20.71
C ARG A 836 16.20 -18.36 -20.42
N LEU A 837 15.05 -17.70 -20.45
CA LEU A 837 13.76 -18.35 -20.30
C LEU A 837 13.42 -19.21 -21.54
N SER A 838 12.63 -20.27 -21.38
CA SER A 838 12.39 -21.26 -22.44
C SER A 838 11.63 -20.73 -23.67
N GLN A 839 10.93 -19.60 -23.54
CA GLN A 839 10.38 -18.83 -24.67
C GLN A 839 11.46 -18.12 -25.51
N VAL A 840 12.61 -17.84 -24.92
CA VAL A 840 13.74 -17.20 -25.60
C VAL A 840 14.59 -18.25 -26.31
N ALA A 841 14.91 -19.34 -25.62
CA ALA A 841 15.64 -20.46 -26.19
C ALA A 841 15.29 -21.76 -25.47
N PRO A 842 15.07 -22.87 -26.18
CA PRO A 842 14.82 -24.17 -25.55
C PRO A 842 16.08 -24.71 -24.86
N TRP A 843 15.91 -25.79 -24.10
CA TRP A 843 16.97 -26.58 -23.51
C TRP A 843 18.04 -26.94 -24.57
N PRO A 844 19.35 -26.80 -24.26
CA PRO A 844 19.95 -26.61 -22.93
C PRO A 844 20.27 -25.16 -22.53
N ALA A 845 19.68 -24.14 -23.19
CA ALA A 845 20.07 -22.75 -22.98
C ALA A 845 20.08 -22.32 -21.49
N GLN A 846 19.07 -22.74 -20.72
CA GLN A 846 18.91 -22.41 -19.29
C GLN A 846 20.12 -22.85 -18.48
N ILE A 847 20.53 -24.10 -18.67
CA ILE A 847 21.58 -24.72 -17.87
C ILE A 847 22.98 -24.33 -18.37
N ASP A 848 23.14 -24.03 -19.67
CA ASP A 848 24.37 -23.44 -20.21
C ASP A 848 24.62 -22.04 -19.61
N ASP A 849 23.55 -21.28 -19.40
CA ASP A 849 23.62 -19.96 -18.78
C ASP A 849 23.93 -20.06 -17.28
N CYS A 850 23.39 -21.06 -16.57
CA CYS A 850 23.75 -21.34 -15.19
C CYS A 850 25.24 -21.74 -15.05
N GLY A 851 25.74 -22.54 -15.99
CA GLY A 851 27.16 -22.90 -16.07
C GLY A 851 28.05 -21.68 -16.31
N ALA A 852 27.67 -20.80 -17.24
CA ALA A 852 28.40 -19.57 -17.52
C ALA A 852 28.45 -18.63 -16.30
N ALA A 853 27.37 -18.55 -15.51
CA ALA A 853 27.36 -17.79 -14.27
C ALA A 853 28.33 -18.36 -13.24
N LEU A 854 28.37 -19.69 -13.08
CA LEU A 854 29.31 -20.37 -12.17
C LEU A 854 30.77 -20.14 -12.58
N ASP A 855 31.09 -20.24 -13.87
CA ASP A 855 32.43 -19.98 -14.39
C ASP A 855 32.84 -18.52 -14.15
N TRP A 856 31.92 -17.57 -14.34
CA TRP A 856 32.16 -16.17 -14.07
C TRP A 856 32.40 -15.90 -12.59
N LEU A 857 31.56 -16.43 -11.70
CA LEU A 857 31.70 -16.29 -10.25
C LEU A 857 33.05 -16.85 -9.77
N THR A 858 33.46 -17.99 -10.34
CA THR A 858 34.75 -18.61 -10.00
C THR A 858 35.93 -17.81 -10.56
N ALA A 859 35.83 -17.32 -11.79
CA ALA A 859 36.88 -16.50 -12.40
C ALA A 859 37.07 -15.15 -11.68
N ASN A 860 36.03 -14.65 -11.02
CA ASN A 860 36.05 -13.39 -10.26
C ASN A 860 36.11 -13.59 -8.74
N ALA A 861 36.39 -14.81 -8.27
CA ALA A 861 36.34 -15.15 -6.86
C ALA A 861 37.26 -14.28 -6.00
N SER A 862 38.50 -14.02 -6.44
CA SER A 862 39.43 -13.12 -5.75
C SER A 862 38.93 -11.67 -5.69
N THR A 863 38.33 -11.18 -6.78
CA THR A 863 37.77 -9.83 -6.88
C THR A 863 36.63 -9.61 -5.89
N TYR A 864 35.79 -10.62 -5.68
CA TYR A 864 34.60 -10.52 -4.83
C TYR A 864 34.72 -11.27 -3.51
N GLN A 865 35.94 -11.65 -3.11
CA GLN A 865 36.20 -12.38 -1.86
C GLN A 865 35.35 -13.66 -1.73
N LEU A 866 35.19 -14.41 -2.81
CA LEU A 866 34.48 -15.69 -2.83
C LEU A 866 35.47 -16.85 -2.70
N ASP A 867 35.01 -17.92 -2.09
CA ASP A 867 35.72 -19.18 -2.08
C ASP A 867 35.24 -20.08 -3.22
N ALA A 868 36.02 -20.10 -4.31
CA ALA A 868 35.76 -20.91 -5.49
C ALA A 868 35.67 -22.42 -5.23
N ASN A 869 36.18 -22.91 -4.09
CA ASN A 869 36.17 -24.32 -3.74
C ASN A 869 34.96 -24.72 -2.88
N ARG A 870 34.21 -23.74 -2.34
CA ARG A 870 33.08 -23.95 -1.43
C ARG A 870 31.80 -23.33 -2.00
N ILE A 871 31.26 -23.95 -3.05
CA ILE A 871 30.07 -23.48 -3.76
C ILE A 871 28.93 -24.50 -3.61
N ALA A 872 27.74 -24.04 -3.19
CA ALA A 872 26.49 -24.78 -3.25
C ALA A 872 25.59 -24.25 -4.38
N ALA A 873 24.80 -25.12 -4.99
CA ALA A 873 23.71 -24.74 -5.88
C ALA A 873 22.37 -24.92 -5.17
N ALA A 874 21.48 -23.95 -5.26
CA ALA A 874 20.18 -23.99 -4.60
C ALA A 874 19.09 -23.45 -5.52
N GLY A 875 17.88 -23.99 -5.40
CA GLY A 875 16.74 -23.46 -6.14
C GLY A 875 15.42 -24.13 -5.78
N GLU A 876 14.34 -23.53 -6.24
CA GLU A 876 12.98 -24.01 -6.08
C GLU A 876 12.39 -24.42 -7.43
N SER A 877 11.63 -25.53 -7.47
CA SER A 877 10.88 -25.95 -8.65
C SER A 877 11.79 -26.10 -9.89
N ALA A 878 11.52 -25.38 -10.97
CA ALA A 878 12.40 -25.31 -12.14
C ALA A 878 13.86 -24.87 -11.81
N GLY A 879 14.05 -24.04 -10.79
CA GLY A 879 15.36 -23.61 -10.33
C GLY A 879 16.11 -24.70 -9.56
N GLY A 880 15.42 -25.49 -8.74
CA GLY A 880 16.03 -26.63 -8.06
C GLY A 880 16.34 -27.79 -9.03
N HIS A 881 15.51 -27.95 -10.08
CA HIS A 881 15.83 -28.78 -11.24
C HIS A 881 17.16 -28.35 -11.90
N LEU A 882 17.32 -27.05 -12.18
CA LEU A 882 18.56 -26.50 -12.73
C LEU A 882 19.74 -26.63 -11.75
N ALA A 883 19.52 -26.51 -10.44
CA ALA A 883 20.56 -26.68 -9.42
C ALA A 883 21.07 -28.13 -9.40
N ALA A 884 20.17 -29.11 -9.46
CA ALA A 884 20.53 -30.53 -9.60
C ALA A 884 21.26 -30.79 -10.93
N MET A 885 20.79 -30.21 -12.04
CA MET A 885 21.47 -30.33 -13.34
C MET A 885 22.84 -29.64 -13.36
N LEU A 886 23.04 -28.54 -12.63
CA LEU A 886 24.31 -27.83 -12.54
C LEU A 886 25.35 -28.64 -11.76
N ALA A 887 24.91 -29.39 -10.74
CA ALA A 887 25.74 -30.36 -10.05
C ALA A 887 26.15 -31.54 -10.95
N ILE A 888 25.26 -31.99 -11.84
CA ILE A 888 25.52 -33.06 -12.81
C ILE A 888 26.50 -32.63 -13.90
N ARG A 889 26.27 -31.45 -14.51
CA ARG A 889 27.05 -30.96 -15.66
C ARG A 889 28.47 -30.52 -15.30
N ASN A 890 28.83 -30.54 -14.03
CA ASN A 890 30.17 -30.20 -13.52
C ASN A 890 31.24 -31.28 -13.80
N THR A 891 31.09 -32.05 -14.88
CA THR A 891 32.00 -33.14 -15.27
C THR A 891 32.69 -32.93 -16.60
N SER A 892 32.61 -31.74 -17.21
CA SER A 892 33.43 -31.36 -18.36
C SER A 892 34.80 -30.87 -17.89
N ALA A 893 35.87 -31.52 -18.33
CA ALA A 893 37.24 -31.08 -18.09
C ALA A 893 37.43 -29.64 -18.61
N GLY A 894 37.54 -28.68 -17.70
CA GLY A 894 37.78 -27.26 -18.03
C GLY A 894 36.92 -26.24 -17.28
N SER A 895 35.84 -26.64 -16.58
CA SER A 895 35.10 -25.71 -15.72
C SER A 895 35.93 -25.31 -14.50
N ARG A 896 35.86 -24.04 -14.07
CA ARG A 896 36.72 -23.52 -12.99
C ARG A 896 36.12 -23.71 -11.59
N GLY A 897 34.80 -23.94 -11.46
CA GLY A 897 34.10 -24.04 -10.18
C GLY A 897 33.32 -25.35 -9.99
N LYS A 898 33.49 -26.01 -8.83
CA LYS A 898 32.84 -27.29 -8.50
C LYS A 898 31.69 -27.11 -7.49
N ILE A 899 30.48 -27.56 -7.83
CA ILE A 899 29.35 -27.62 -6.88
C ILE A 899 29.63 -28.72 -5.85
N ARG A 900 29.65 -28.35 -4.57
CA ARG A 900 29.94 -29.22 -3.42
C ARG A 900 28.70 -29.61 -2.63
N ALA A 901 27.60 -28.90 -2.79
CA ALA A 901 26.32 -29.20 -2.14
C ALA A 901 25.14 -28.73 -2.99
N VAL A 902 24.00 -29.40 -2.88
CA VAL A 902 22.75 -29.03 -3.56
C VAL A 902 21.61 -28.88 -2.56
N ILE A 903 20.85 -27.80 -2.68
CA ILE A 903 19.55 -27.62 -2.00
C ILE A 903 18.46 -27.63 -3.07
N ASP A 904 17.63 -28.66 -3.05
CA ASP A 904 16.53 -28.88 -3.98
C ASP A 904 15.21 -28.68 -3.25
N LEU A 905 14.40 -27.70 -3.68
CA LEU A 905 13.09 -27.44 -3.12
C LEU A 905 12.00 -27.74 -4.15
N ALA A 906 11.24 -28.82 -3.95
CA ALA A 906 10.08 -29.20 -4.76
C ALA A 906 10.34 -29.31 -6.29
N SER A 907 11.48 -29.87 -6.71
CA SER A 907 11.88 -29.84 -8.12
C SER A 907 11.32 -30.99 -8.99
N PRO A 908 11.05 -30.73 -10.29
CA PRO A 908 10.96 -31.76 -11.31
C PRO A 908 12.28 -32.53 -11.47
N THR A 909 12.25 -33.86 -11.38
CA THR A 909 13.47 -34.69 -11.49
C THR A 909 13.41 -35.72 -12.62
N ASP A 910 12.20 -36.09 -13.03
CA ASP A 910 11.89 -36.95 -14.18
C ASP A 910 10.78 -36.27 -15.01
N LEU A 911 11.18 -35.59 -16.10
CA LEU A 911 10.26 -34.81 -16.92
C LEU A 911 9.24 -35.69 -17.65
N ALA A 912 9.59 -36.93 -18.01
CA ALA A 912 8.68 -37.84 -18.69
C ALA A 912 7.60 -38.36 -17.73
N SER A 913 8.01 -38.73 -16.51
CA SER A 913 7.10 -39.12 -15.44
C SER A 913 6.20 -37.95 -15.02
N LEU A 914 6.77 -36.74 -14.85
CA LEU A 914 5.99 -35.55 -14.47
C LEU A 914 4.96 -35.18 -15.54
N HIS A 915 5.36 -35.15 -16.81
CA HIS A 915 4.45 -34.89 -17.94
C HIS A 915 3.26 -35.86 -17.94
N SER A 916 3.49 -37.13 -17.58
CA SER A 916 2.44 -38.16 -17.51
C SER A 916 1.54 -38.00 -16.28
N GLN A 917 2.12 -37.66 -15.12
CA GLN A 917 1.40 -37.49 -13.85
C GLN A 917 0.60 -36.18 -13.79
N ARG A 918 1.04 -35.16 -14.53
CA ARG A 918 0.47 -33.81 -14.52
C ARG A 918 0.24 -33.30 -15.94
N PRO A 919 -0.82 -33.78 -16.63
CA PRO A 919 -1.16 -33.36 -17.99
C PRO A 919 -1.35 -31.83 -18.15
N ASN A 920 -1.67 -31.13 -17.06
CA ASN A 920 -1.85 -29.68 -17.05
C ASN A 920 -0.54 -28.89 -17.03
N LEU A 921 0.61 -29.54 -16.78
CA LEU A 921 1.95 -28.91 -16.78
C LEU A 921 2.77 -29.23 -18.04
N THR A 922 2.16 -29.94 -19.00
CA THR A 922 2.78 -30.43 -20.24
C THR A 922 3.33 -29.31 -21.10
N HIS A 923 2.61 -28.18 -21.18
CA HIS A 923 3.04 -27.01 -21.96
C HIS A 923 4.41 -26.46 -21.53
N ALA A 924 4.67 -26.34 -20.22
CA ALA A 924 5.94 -25.80 -19.72
C ALA A 924 7.12 -26.74 -20.02
N ILE A 925 6.89 -28.06 -19.93
CA ILE A 925 7.88 -29.08 -20.26
C ILE A 925 8.14 -29.10 -21.78
N ASP A 926 7.09 -29.08 -22.60
CA ASP A 926 7.22 -29.05 -24.06
C ASP A 926 7.94 -27.79 -24.53
N GLN A 927 7.65 -26.64 -23.91
CA GLN A 927 8.34 -25.39 -24.20
C GLN A 927 9.81 -25.45 -23.81
N LEU A 928 10.15 -25.99 -22.63
CA LEU A 928 11.54 -26.24 -22.23
C LEU A 928 12.27 -27.09 -23.27
N LEU A 929 11.63 -28.14 -23.78
CA LEU A 929 12.24 -29.06 -24.74
C LEU A 929 12.25 -28.55 -26.20
N GLY A 930 11.60 -27.41 -26.45
CA GLY A 930 11.42 -26.87 -27.80
C GLY A 930 10.51 -27.74 -28.68
N GLY A 931 9.51 -28.37 -28.09
CA GLY A 931 8.49 -29.17 -28.78
C GLY A 931 7.89 -30.27 -27.89
N PRO A 932 6.84 -30.96 -28.38
CA PRO A 932 6.15 -32.02 -27.62
C PRO A 932 7.11 -33.08 -27.11
N ILE A 933 7.00 -33.47 -25.83
CA ILE A 933 7.90 -34.45 -25.20
C ILE A 933 7.99 -35.77 -25.97
N ALA A 934 6.90 -36.18 -26.62
CA ALA A 934 6.83 -37.37 -27.46
C ALA A 934 7.83 -37.33 -28.63
N ALA A 935 8.12 -36.14 -29.16
CA ALA A 935 9.10 -35.90 -30.20
C ALA A 935 10.51 -35.54 -29.66
N LYS A 936 10.63 -35.35 -28.34
CA LYS A 936 11.83 -34.86 -27.64
C LYS A 936 12.30 -35.79 -26.53
N THR A 937 12.00 -37.08 -26.59
CA THR A 937 12.26 -38.06 -25.51
C THR A 937 13.73 -38.13 -25.09
N ALA A 938 14.67 -38.05 -26.03
CA ALA A 938 16.11 -38.01 -25.74
C ALA A 938 16.50 -36.73 -24.98
N THR A 939 16.01 -35.58 -25.43
CA THR A 939 16.21 -34.28 -24.76
C THR A 939 15.55 -34.23 -23.40
N ALA A 940 14.36 -34.82 -23.25
CA ALA A 940 13.67 -34.92 -21.96
C ALA A 940 14.44 -35.76 -20.95
N LYS A 941 15.04 -36.87 -21.40
CA LYS A 941 15.93 -37.70 -20.58
C LYS A 941 17.22 -36.95 -20.23
N GLU A 942 17.81 -36.24 -21.19
CA GLU A 942 18.99 -35.39 -20.95
C GLU A 942 18.69 -34.30 -19.91
N ALA A 943 17.52 -33.67 -20.01
CA ALA A 943 17.06 -32.65 -19.08
C ALA A 943 16.49 -33.23 -17.78
N SER A 944 16.54 -34.54 -17.50
CA SER A 944 16.00 -35.12 -16.26
C SER A 944 17.13 -35.50 -15.30
N PRO A 945 17.28 -34.82 -14.12
CA PRO A 945 18.33 -35.12 -13.15
C PRO A 945 18.43 -36.60 -12.76
N ILE A 946 17.29 -37.29 -12.64
CA ILE A 946 17.25 -38.71 -12.25
C ILE A 946 18.01 -39.62 -13.22
N ALA A 947 18.17 -39.22 -14.48
CA ALA A 947 18.86 -39.99 -15.50
C ALA A 947 20.39 -39.96 -15.37
N HIS A 948 20.92 -39.09 -14.50
CA HIS A 948 22.37 -38.83 -14.38
C HIS A 948 22.92 -39.04 -12.96
N VAL A 949 22.13 -39.67 -12.07
CA VAL A 949 22.58 -39.97 -10.70
C VAL A 949 23.81 -40.87 -10.70
N SER A 950 24.74 -40.58 -9.79
CA SER A 950 25.99 -41.34 -9.63
C SER A 950 26.50 -41.20 -8.19
N SER A 951 27.44 -42.05 -7.79
CA SER A 951 28.10 -41.94 -6.48
C SER A 951 28.90 -40.64 -6.30
N SER A 952 29.23 -39.96 -7.40
CA SER A 952 29.95 -38.67 -7.39
C SER A 952 29.04 -37.46 -7.25
N PHE A 953 27.71 -37.64 -7.21
CA PHE A 953 26.78 -36.54 -7.00
C PHE A 953 27.04 -35.90 -5.62
N PRO A 954 27.15 -34.57 -5.52
CA PRO A 954 27.43 -33.89 -4.25
C PRO A 954 26.32 -34.15 -3.22
N PRO A 955 26.60 -34.04 -1.91
CA PRO A 955 25.55 -34.06 -0.90
C PRO A 955 24.36 -33.17 -1.29
N ILE A 956 23.15 -33.72 -1.19
CA ILE A 956 21.92 -33.03 -1.57
C ILE A 956 20.88 -33.10 -0.45
N LEU A 957 20.28 -31.95 -0.15
CA LEU A 957 19.14 -31.82 0.74
C LEU A 957 17.91 -31.47 -0.10
N ILE A 958 16.92 -32.35 -0.07
CA ILE A 958 15.64 -32.22 -0.78
C ILE A 958 14.56 -31.86 0.23
N LEU A 959 13.87 -30.73 0.05
CA LEU A 959 12.65 -30.39 0.78
C LEU A 959 11.48 -30.45 -0.17
N HIS A 960 10.37 -31.09 0.23
CA HIS A 960 9.21 -31.24 -0.64
C HIS A 960 7.91 -31.34 0.15
N GLY A 961 6.87 -30.64 -0.31
CA GLY A 961 5.54 -30.65 0.29
C GLY A 961 4.73 -31.91 -0.06
N ALA A 962 4.25 -32.65 0.94
CA ALA A 962 3.44 -33.85 0.74
C ALA A 962 2.14 -33.59 -0.04
N LYS A 963 1.64 -32.35 -0.02
CA LYS A 963 0.40 -31.92 -0.68
C LYS A 963 0.66 -31.12 -1.97
N ASP A 964 1.86 -31.21 -2.53
CA ASP A 964 2.25 -30.44 -3.72
C ASP A 964 1.32 -30.72 -4.93
N PRO A 965 0.55 -29.71 -5.39
CA PRO A 965 -0.39 -29.88 -6.50
C PRO A 965 0.29 -29.80 -7.87
N LEU A 966 1.55 -29.34 -7.94
CA LEU A 966 2.28 -29.10 -9.18
C LEU A 966 3.27 -30.24 -9.44
N VAL A 967 4.26 -30.42 -8.57
CA VAL A 967 5.25 -31.49 -8.69
C VAL A 967 4.89 -32.56 -7.66
N PRO A 968 4.41 -33.75 -8.06
CA PRO A 968 4.10 -34.79 -7.09
C PRO A 968 5.32 -35.19 -6.25
N ILE A 969 5.13 -35.41 -4.93
CA ILE A 969 6.17 -35.90 -4.01
C ILE A 969 6.87 -37.18 -4.50
N SER A 970 6.21 -37.97 -5.36
CA SER A 970 6.81 -39.13 -6.03
C SER A 970 8.05 -38.79 -6.85
N GLN A 971 8.19 -37.56 -7.36
CA GLN A 971 9.40 -37.09 -8.05
C GLN A 971 10.60 -37.11 -7.10
N SER A 972 10.51 -36.41 -5.96
CA SER A 972 11.58 -36.38 -4.96
C SER A 972 11.83 -37.73 -4.29
N ASN A 973 10.78 -38.53 -4.04
CA ASN A 973 10.95 -39.90 -3.52
C ASN A 973 11.75 -40.76 -4.50
N ALA A 974 11.41 -40.74 -5.79
CA ALA A 974 12.12 -41.53 -6.81
C ALA A 974 13.56 -41.05 -6.98
N PHE A 975 13.79 -39.73 -6.96
CA PHE A 975 15.12 -39.17 -7.11
C PHE A 975 16.02 -39.48 -5.90
N ALA A 976 15.51 -39.35 -4.67
CA ALA A 976 16.24 -39.70 -3.46
C ALA A 976 16.62 -41.18 -3.43
N GLU A 977 15.70 -42.08 -3.80
CA GLU A 977 16.00 -43.51 -3.90
C GLU A 977 17.03 -43.81 -4.99
N ALA A 978 16.95 -43.13 -6.15
CA ALA A 978 17.93 -43.30 -7.22
C ALA A 978 19.33 -42.83 -6.79
N LEU A 979 19.44 -41.68 -6.13
CA LEU A 979 20.70 -41.14 -5.58
C LEU A 979 21.29 -42.07 -4.52
N LYS A 980 20.46 -42.53 -3.57
CA LYS A 980 20.87 -43.46 -2.51
C LYS A 980 21.36 -44.78 -3.08
N LYS A 981 20.66 -45.33 -4.08
CA LYS A 981 21.07 -46.56 -4.79
C LYS A 981 22.38 -46.37 -5.57
N ALA A 982 22.60 -45.17 -6.10
CA ALA A 982 23.86 -44.81 -6.75
C ALA A 982 25.01 -44.55 -5.75
N GLY A 983 24.75 -44.50 -4.45
CA GLY A 983 25.75 -44.28 -3.40
C GLY A 983 26.01 -42.81 -3.06
N ALA A 984 25.16 -41.88 -3.50
CA ALA A 984 25.26 -40.47 -3.15
C ALA A 984 24.67 -40.17 -1.75
N ASN A 985 25.11 -39.06 -1.15
CA ASN A 985 24.56 -38.59 0.14
C ASN A 985 23.31 -37.74 -0.10
N VAL A 986 22.15 -38.22 0.35
CA VAL A 986 20.85 -37.56 0.15
C VAL A 986 20.04 -37.52 1.43
N GLU A 987 19.51 -36.33 1.73
CA GLU A 987 18.55 -36.09 2.81
C GLU A 987 17.23 -35.63 2.18
N LEU A 988 16.13 -36.31 2.50
CA LEU A 988 14.79 -35.93 2.06
C LEU A 988 13.94 -35.52 3.26
N LEU A 989 13.45 -34.28 3.24
CA LEU A 989 12.54 -33.71 4.22
C LEU A 989 11.17 -33.49 3.57
N THR A 990 10.21 -34.31 3.96
CA THR A 990 8.82 -34.14 3.57
C THR A 990 8.11 -33.22 4.54
N LEU A 991 7.47 -32.17 4.03
CA LEU A 991 6.71 -31.19 4.80
C LEU A 991 5.21 -31.41 4.59
N ASP A 992 4.38 -31.13 5.58
CA ASP A 992 2.91 -31.11 5.38
C ASP A 992 2.45 -29.83 4.68
N ALA A 993 2.96 -29.60 3.47
CA ALA A 993 2.87 -28.34 2.72
C ALA A 993 2.56 -28.56 1.22
N GLY A 994 2.23 -27.48 0.51
CA GLY A 994 2.10 -27.44 -0.96
C GLY A 994 3.43 -27.22 -1.69
N HIS A 995 3.39 -26.64 -2.89
CA HIS A 995 4.58 -26.34 -3.70
C HIS A 995 5.29 -25.06 -3.21
N GLY A 996 6.44 -25.19 -2.53
CA GLY A 996 7.33 -24.05 -2.21
C GLY A 996 6.80 -22.99 -1.23
N GLY A 997 5.74 -23.31 -0.47
CA GLY A 997 5.06 -22.38 0.45
C GLY A 997 5.87 -21.94 1.67
N ALA A 998 5.27 -21.09 2.52
CA ALA A 998 5.91 -20.50 3.70
C ALA A 998 6.51 -21.55 4.66
N GLU A 999 6.00 -22.78 4.65
CA GLU A 999 6.46 -23.90 5.46
C GLU A 999 7.92 -24.29 5.16
N PHE A 1000 8.38 -24.13 3.91
CA PHE A 1000 9.76 -24.38 3.49
C PHE A 1000 10.74 -23.39 4.13
N TRP A 1001 10.23 -22.25 4.58
CA TRP A 1001 11.01 -21.11 5.00
C TRP A 1001 10.83 -20.81 6.49
N THR A 1002 10.16 -21.66 7.28
CA THR A 1002 10.06 -21.47 8.73
C THR A 1002 11.45 -21.43 9.40
N GLU A 1003 11.57 -20.77 10.55
CA GLU A 1003 12.85 -20.68 11.28
C GLU A 1003 13.53 -22.06 11.49
N PRO A 1004 12.82 -23.13 11.87
CA PRO A 1004 13.43 -24.45 11.97
C PRO A 1004 13.93 -25.00 10.62
N MET A 1005 13.28 -24.67 9.51
CA MET A 1005 13.75 -25.09 8.18
C MET A 1005 14.95 -24.28 7.73
N ARG A 1006 14.96 -22.96 7.95
CA ARG A 1006 16.15 -22.12 7.71
C ARG A 1006 17.36 -22.65 8.48
N ALA A 1007 17.19 -23.00 9.76
CA ALA A 1007 18.24 -23.59 10.58
C ALA A 1007 18.77 -24.92 9.99
N LYS A 1008 17.89 -25.79 9.46
CA LYS A 1008 18.30 -27.03 8.79
C LYS A 1008 19.08 -26.78 7.50
N LEU A 1009 18.65 -25.80 6.70
CA LEU A 1009 19.35 -25.41 5.46
C LEU A 1009 20.76 -24.88 5.78
N ILE A 1010 20.89 -24.01 6.79
CA ILE A 1010 22.20 -23.53 7.27
C ILE A 1010 23.07 -24.65 7.81
N ALA A 1011 22.51 -25.54 8.63
CA ALA A 1011 23.25 -26.68 9.18
C ALA A 1011 23.76 -27.61 8.08
N PHE A 1012 22.98 -27.82 7.03
CA PHE A 1012 23.41 -28.57 5.85
C PHE A 1012 24.57 -27.88 5.12
N LEU A 1013 24.47 -26.56 4.90
CA LEU A 1013 25.53 -25.77 4.25
C LEU A 1013 26.84 -25.80 5.06
N HIS A 1014 26.82 -25.58 6.37
CA HIS A 1014 28.03 -25.63 7.20
C HIS A 1014 28.66 -27.03 7.25
N ARG A 1015 27.83 -28.09 7.26
CA ARG A 1015 28.31 -29.48 7.24
C ARG A 1015 28.96 -29.84 5.90
N THR A 1016 28.45 -29.30 4.79
CA THR A 1016 28.91 -29.68 3.44
C THR A 1016 29.97 -28.73 2.89
N LEU A 1017 30.06 -27.51 3.41
CA LEU A 1017 31.05 -26.47 3.08
C LEU A 1017 31.83 -26.00 4.34
N PRO A 1018 32.59 -26.88 5.01
CA PRO A 1018 33.29 -26.53 6.25
C PRO A 1018 34.35 -25.43 6.03
N ASN A 1019 34.65 -24.66 7.07
CA ASN A 1019 35.76 -23.70 7.06
C ASN A 1019 37.10 -24.46 7.08
N GLU A 1020 37.93 -24.26 6.05
CA GLU A 1020 39.31 -24.79 6.03
C GLU A 1020 40.22 -23.90 6.89
N GLN A 1021 40.08 -23.92 8.22
CA GLN A 1021 41.18 -23.55 9.11
C GLN A 1021 41.17 -24.38 10.41
N LYS A 1022 42.29 -25.10 10.58
CA LYS A 1022 42.78 -25.93 11.69
C LYS A 1022 42.26 -27.37 11.77
N SER A 1023 42.75 -28.21 10.85
CA SER A 1023 43.37 -29.46 11.33
C SER A 1023 44.58 -29.09 12.20
N PRO A 1024 44.76 -29.71 13.38
CA PRO A 1024 45.90 -29.45 14.25
C PRO A 1024 47.27 -29.68 13.58
#